data_AF-A0A6A3WYV9-F1
#
_entry.id   AF-A0A6A3WYV9-F1
#
_cell.length_a   1.000
_cell.length_b   1.000
_cell.length_c   1.000
_cell.angle_alpha   90.00
_cell.angle_beta   90.00
_cell.angle_gamma   90.00
#
_symmetry.space_group_name_H-M   'P 1'
#
loop_
_entity.id
_entity.type
_entity.pdbx_description
1 polymer ?
#
loop_
_entity_poly.entity_id
_entity_poly.type
_entity_poly.pdbx_seq_one_letter_code
_entity_poly.pdbx_strand_id
1 'polypeptide(L)'
;MLFNGKKWTYIQDSSSNTGQYSGQIQFNLSTISSQAEFVNWSEAVIELPVKLQILNGATAAAASSAAASYDQLIPKAGAWQFLDSVQVVVDGVTVQTNQIDENAYCTFKALTEWSQDDLLNYGSTSTFALDKYEPPIPGMPQSLDNVNLTSFINPSAGEFGLASSFANSGARERAMMATVDQQSTKLAYEIVGNQAANLQAVARPQVGVAPAGAVSPGAPFYVAHYIATIRLAGISDYFKKCPMQKNVSGYIYLNYNSSSTQFTTSAAGIVSPTQIGTPSYNMQFGNTCPVLYNFSSANTSSNGTITGLAVPSGTILTITADVNGTSTSGVPLTPSQTFSRLLVPTYSPNPSADHALTQKKSFRYFERITNKFVVGSNSSFTVTLTNGIANPKKLIMVPGITNATTGGGTGAADSINPFRSPLSTVPATCSPFVSLKNLQVTLGNIHCFNNPVSFGYDLFVQEMSESGIDGGLDDTTNKGLLSQQLWESLYRFVAIDVGRRLPSEDGASKSIVVSGTNNTNYPITVYYHVLRDAVATVDTSMGTVSQGATQKAYDQFYNQRARSDFVQRRKLRAIIAQDSADESLTDKLAQLYMGAVGKAPEYGYDKVLKKVQMAKPEVVKGPTIEIPKAPASATPASTRRPRRSSMEIFLEDQATNKFIHDTRQELWERKHKKTIIPSDARDKAEADVESYVYDYQKRQRAKKASNRRELTADEIEAVKKQVVDQVMQTADTSAQAEDAKKRR
;
A
#
# COMPACT_ATOMS: atom_id res chain seq x y z
N MET A 1 23.16 -18.43 -9.64
CA MET A 1 22.81 -17.02 -9.35
C MET A 1 22.56 -16.32 -10.69
N LEU A 2 21.38 -15.72 -10.92
CA LEU A 2 21.01 -15.11 -12.22
C LEU A 2 21.74 -13.78 -12.50
N PHE A 3 22.02 -13.01 -11.46
CA PHE A 3 22.78 -11.76 -11.56
C PHE A 3 24.11 -11.89 -10.84
N ASN A 4 25.16 -11.29 -11.40
CA ASN A 4 26.49 -11.21 -10.80
C ASN A 4 26.53 -10.19 -9.65
N GLY A 5 25.65 -9.18 -9.68
CA GLY A 5 25.52 -8.20 -8.60
C GLY A 5 24.43 -7.17 -8.84
N LYS A 6 24.04 -6.50 -7.76
CA LYS A 6 23.15 -5.33 -7.74
C LYS A 6 23.93 -4.12 -7.24
N LYS A 7 23.78 -2.99 -7.91
CA LYS A 7 24.39 -1.70 -7.52
C LYS A 7 23.33 -0.62 -7.51
N TRP A 8 23.59 0.45 -6.77
CA TRP A 8 22.78 1.67 -6.80
C TRP A 8 23.60 2.77 -7.46
N THR A 9 23.01 3.41 -8.46
CA THR A 9 23.54 4.61 -9.10
C THR A 9 22.57 5.77 -8.87
N TYR A 10 23.03 6.99 -9.03
CA TYR A 10 22.16 8.16 -8.94
C TYR A 10 22.34 9.08 -10.15
N ILE A 11 21.23 9.71 -10.55
CA ILE A 11 21.20 10.80 -11.51
C ILE A 11 20.97 12.09 -10.73
N GLN A 12 21.90 13.03 -10.80
CA GLN A 12 21.68 14.37 -10.30
C GLN A 12 20.77 15.13 -11.27
N ASP A 13 19.90 15.99 -10.74
CA ASP A 13 19.08 16.86 -11.57
C ASP A 13 19.94 17.80 -12.43
N SER A 14 19.39 18.20 -13.57
CA SER A 14 20.05 19.08 -14.56
C SER A 14 19.55 20.52 -14.53
N SER A 15 18.65 20.83 -13.59
CA SER A 15 17.86 22.07 -13.56
C SER A 15 18.16 22.96 -12.35
N SER A 16 18.83 22.44 -11.32
CA SER A 16 19.15 23.21 -10.12
C SER A 16 20.28 24.19 -10.37
N ASN A 17 20.14 25.38 -9.77
CA ASN A 17 21.23 26.33 -9.62
C ASN A 17 21.65 26.35 -8.15
N THR A 18 22.70 25.61 -7.79
CA THR A 18 23.19 25.49 -6.40
C THR A 18 22.10 25.07 -5.40
N GLY A 19 21.18 24.19 -5.82
CA GLY A 19 20.07 23.69 -4.99
C GLY A 19 18.82 24.56 -4.96
N GLN A 20 18.76 25.63 -5.76
CA GLN A 20 17.53 26.37 -6.05
C GLN A 20 16.90 25.87 -7.35
N TYR A 21 15.57 25.83 -7.38
CA TYR A 21 14.77 25.38 -8.52
C TYR A 21 13.76 26.45 -8.92
N SER A 22 13.25 26.35 -10.15
CA SER A 22 12.27 27.28 -10.71
C SER A 22 11.02 26.53 -11.20
N GLY A 23 10.39 25.78 -10.30
CA GLY A 23 9.12 25.09 -10.56
C GLY A 23 9.21 23.73 -11.27
N GLN A 24 10.35 23.39 -11.87
CA GLN A 24 10.57 22.10 -12.54
C GLN A 24 11.93 21.50 -12.21
N ILE A 25 11.97 20.17 -12.10
CA ILE A 25 13.14 19.33 -11.90
C ILE A 25 13.27 18.37 -13.08
N GLN A 26 14.46 18.29 -13.68
CA GLN A 26 14.71 17.43 -14.83
C GLN A 26 15.83 16.42 -14.54
N PHE A 27 15.51 15.13 -14.68
CA PHE A 27 16.49 14.05 -14.67
C PHE A 27 16.76 13.57 -16.10
N ASN A 28 18.04 13.56 -16.50
CA ASN A 28 18.47 13.06 -17.80
C ASN A 28 18.87 11.58 -17.67
N LEU A 29 18.09 10.69 -18.28
CA LEU A 29 18.28 9.24 -18.16
C LEU A 29 19.50 8.71 -18.93
N SER A 30 20.06 9.50 -19.85
CA SER A 30 21.24 9.08 -20.62
C SER A 30 22.48 8.82 -19.75
N THR A 31 22.54 9.38 -18.53
CA THR A 31 23.67 9.19 -17.61
C THR A 31 23.77 7.79 -17.03
N ILE A 32 22.69 7.00 -17.06
CA ILE A 32 22.65 5.60 -16.60
C ILE A 32 22.50 4.61 -17.76
N SER A 33 22.56 5.12 -19.00
CA SER A 33 22.50 4.29 -20.20
C SER A 33 23.71 3.37 -20.25
N SER A 34 23.45 2.06 -20.27
CA SER A 34 24.50 1.04 -20.29
C SER A 34 24.05 -0.19 -21.07
N GLN A 35 25.00 -0.79 -21.81
CA GLN A 35 24.82 -2.09 -22.47
C GLN A 35 25.09 -3.27 -21.53
N ALA A 36 25.73 -3.01 -20.38
CA ALA A 36 26.18 -4.05 -19.46
C ALA A 36 25.20 -4.32 -18.33
N GLU A 37 24.44 -3.33 -17.89
CA GLU A 37 23.60 -3.41 -16.69
C GLU A 37 22.13 -3.09 -17.00
N PHE A 38 21.21 -3.83 -16.36
CA PHE A 38 19.77 -3.61 -16.47
C PHE A 38 19.28 -2.68 -15.38
N VAL A 39 18.50 -1.67 -15.75
CA VAL A 39 17.81 -0.75 -14.83
C VAL A 39 16.51 -1.37 -14.33
N ASN A 40 16.28 -1.38 -13.01
CA ASN A 40 14.97 -1.73 -12.44
C ASN A 40 14.23 -0.51 -11.90
N TRP A 41 13.19 -0.10 -12.63
CA TRP A 41 12.34 1.05 -12.28
C TRP A 41 11.46 0.87 -11.06
N SER A 42 11.05 -0.37 -10.76
CA SER A 42 10.09 -0.65 -9.67
C SER A 42 10.64 -0.31 -8.28
N GLU A 43 11.96 -0.31 -8.15
CA GLU A 43 12.71 -0.05 -6.92
C GLU A 43 13.33 1.34 -6.88
N ALA A 44 13.26 2.10 -7.98
CA ALA A 44 13.88 3.41 -8.09
C ALA A 44 13.14 4.47 -7.26
N VAL A 45 13.90 5.45 -6.76
CA VAL A 45 13.45 6.43 -5.77
C VAL A 45 13.97 7.82 -6.14
N ILE A 46 13.12 8.84 -6.02
CA ILE A 46 13.50 10.24 -6.12
C ILE A 46 13.72 10.80 -4.71
N GLU A 47 14.79 11.56 -4.53
CA GLU A 47 15.03 12.35 -3.32
C GLU A 47 15.06 13.83 -3.65
N LEU A 48 14.19 14.60 -2.98
CA LEU A 48 14.06 16.04 -3.13
C LEU A 48 14.48 16.76 -1.84
N PRO A 49 15.38 17.76 -1.88
CA PRO A 49 15.67 18.58 -0.73
C PRO A 49 14.53 19.56 -0.50
N VAL A 50 13.91 19.52 0.68
CA VAL A 50 12.77 20.35 1.05
C VAL A 50 13.15 21.31 2.16
N LYS A 51 12.67 22.56 2.05
CA LYS A 51 12.81 23.60 3.07
C LYS A 51 11.45 24.12 3.49
N LEU A 52 11.19 24.07 4.79
CA LEU A 52 9.96 24.59 5.41
C LEU A 52 10.32 25.75 6.33
N GLN A 53 9.56 26.85 6.30
CA GLN A 53 9.83 28.02 7.14
C GLN A 53 8.56 28.70 7.66
N ILE A 54 8.69 29.31 8.83
CA ILE A 54 7.75 30.33 9.33
C ILE A 54 8.57 31.61 9.48
N LEU A 55 8.25 32.64 8.69
CA LEU A 55 8.97 33.90 8.66
C LEU A 55 8.16 35.00 9.35
N ASN A 56 8.87 35.97 9.94
CA ASN A 56 8.29 37.27 10.25
C ASN A 56 7.99 38.02 8.94
N GLY A 57 6.72 38.05 8.55
CA GLY A 57 6.25 38.73 7.34
C GLY A 57 5.98 40.23 7.54
N ALA A 58 6.19 40.78 8.74
CA ALA A 58 5.98 42.18 9.02
C ALA A 58 7.18 43.04 8.57
N THR A 59 6.97 44.36 8.48
CA THR A 59 8.03 45.35 8.20
C THR A 59 8.87 45.71 9.43
N ALA A 60 8.45 45.27 10.61
CA ALA A 60 9.13 45.50 11.88
C ALA A 60 9.47 44.17 12.57
N ALA A 61 10.43 44.21 13.50
CA ALA A 61 10.75 43.05 14.31
C ALA A 61 9.55 42.65 15.18
N ALA A 62 9.29 41.35 15.27
CA ALA A 62 8.23 40.80 16.10
C ALA A 62 8.86 40.04 17.28
N ALA A 63 8.45 40.37 18.50
CA ALA A 63 8.96 39.74 19.72
C ALA A 63 8.09 38.55 20.13
N SER A 64 8.54 37.33 19.86
CA SER A 64 7.84 36.13 20.29
C SER A 64 7.94 35.95 21.81
N SER A 65 6.83 35.60 22.45
CA SER A 65 6.78 35.27 23.88
C SER A 65 7.06 33.79 24.15
N ALA A 66 6.94 32.95 23.12
CA ALA A 66 7.36 31.55 23.12
C ALA A 66 7.89 31.17 21.73
N ALA A 67 8.94 30.34 21.71
CA ALA A 67 9.50 29.79 20.47
C ALA A 67 8.51 28.84 19.77
N ALA A 68 8.69 28.65 18.46
CA ALA A 68 7.98 27.61 17.73
C ALA A 68 8.31 26.21 18.28
N SER A 69 7.37 25.28 18.20
CA SER A 69 7.68 23.87 18.49
C SER A 69 8.49 23.25 17.36
N TYR A 70 9.22 22.16 17.65
CA TYR A 70 10.03 21.48 16.62
C TYR A 70 9.17 20.87 15.51
N ASP A 71 7.92 20.54 15.83
CA ASP A 71 6.90 19.99 14.93
C ASP A 71 5.89 21.05 14.44
N GLN A 72 6.23 22.35 14.51
CA GLN A 72 5.30 23.43 14.14
C GLN A 72 4.88 23.37 12.66
N LEU A 73 5.76 22.86 11.77
CA LEU A 73 5.43 22.51 10.40
C LEU A 73 5.67 21.02 10.17
N ILE A 74 4.68 20.34 9.60
CA ILE A 74 4.74 18.89 9.32
C ILE A 74 4.35 18.69 7.85
N PRO A 75 5.04 17.85 7.06
CA PRO A 75 4.56 17.47 5.74
C PRO A 75 3.15 16.84 5.81
N LYS A 76 2.30 17.13 4.81
CA LYS A 76 1.05 16.37 4.61
C LYS A 76 1.38 14.90 4.34
N ALA A 77 0.39 14.02 4.48
CA ALA A 77 0.61 12.58 4.34
C ALA A 77 1.19 12.23 2.95
N GLY A 78 2.43 11.74 2.96
CA GLY A 78 3.19 11.34 1.76
C GLY A 78 4.19 12.39 1.27
N ALA A 79 5.42 11.97 1.01
CA ALA A 79 6.47 12.82 0.42
C ALA A 79 6.10 13.28 -1.01
N TRP A 80 5.24 12.52 -1.69
CA TRP A 80 4.66 12.89 -2.99
C TRP A 80 3.79 14.14 -2.94
N GLN A 81 3.45 14.68 -1.76
CA GLN A 81 2.76 15.97 -1.65
C GLN A 81 3.58 17.14 -2.25
N PHE A 82 4.90 17.00 -2.30
CA PHE A 82 5.77 17.95 -2.98
C PHE A 82 5.74 17.83 -4.52
N LEU A 83 5.04 16.85 -5.09
CA LEU A 83 4.88 16.70 -6.54
C LEU A 83 3.53 17.24 -6.99
N ASP A 84 3.54 18.16 -7.95
CA ASP A 84 2.33 18.60 -8.65
C ASP A 84 2.03 17.66 -9.83
N SER A 85 3.05 17.41 -10.65
CA SER A 85 2.89 16.66 -11.89
C SER A 85 4.19 16.01 -12.35
N VAL A 86 4.06 14.88 -13.06
CA VAL A 86 5.19 14.09 -13.55
C VAL A 86 5.00 13.73 -15.01
N GLN A 87 6.03 13.98 -15.82
CA GLN A 87 6.12 13.56 -17.21
C GLN A 87 7.31 12.62 -17.39
N VAL A 88 7.08 11.53 -18.12
CA VAL A 88 8.11 10.53 -18.40
C VAL A 88 8.25 10.39 -19.91
N VAL A 89 9.45 10.67 -20.41
CA VAL A 89 9.84 10.51 -21.81
C VAL A 89 10.97 9.49 -21.87
N VAL A 90 10.74 8.38 -22.56
CA VAL A 90 11.76 7.34 -22.77
C VAL A 90 11.90 7.12 -24.27
N ASP A 91 13.13 7.16 -24.79
CA ASP A 91 13.42 7.00 -26.22
C ASP A 91 12.61 7.97 -27.12
N GLY A 92 12.44 9.21 -26.65
CA GLY A 92 11.64 10.23 -27.33
C GLY A 92 10.12 10.03 -27.27
N VAL A 93 9.63 8.92 -26.70
CA VAL A 93 8.21 8.63 -26.53
C VAL A 93 7.74 9.08 -25.14
N THR A 94 6.68 9.90 -25.10
CA THR A 94 6.05 10.30 -23.83
C THR A 94 5.16 9.16 -23.34
N VAL A 95 5.66 8.36 -22.39
CA VAL A 95 4.91 7.24 -21.80
C VAL A 95 3.98 7.67 -20.67
N GLN A 96 4.23 8.85 -20.08
CA GLN A 96 3.31 9.49 -19.16
C GLN A 96 3.27 10.98 -19.47
N THR A 97 2.07 11.48 -19.73
CA THR A 97 1.84 12.92 -19.96
C THR A 97 1.81 13.69 -18.64
N ASN A 98 2.19 14.96 -18.71
CA ASN A 98 2.17 15.85 -17.57
C ASN A 98 0.71 16.14 -17.15
N GLN A 99 0.31 15.71 -15.96
CA GLN A 99 -1.02 15.92 -15.39
C GLN A 99 -0.87 16.45 -13.96
N ILE A 100 -1.56 17.53 -13.62
CA ILE A 100 -1.55 18.15 -12.28
C ILE A 100 -2.14 17.22 -11.21
N ASP A 101 -2.06 17.60 -9.94
CA ASP A 101 -2.62 16.86 -8.79
C ASP A 101 -2.17 15.38 -8.74
N GLU A 102 -0.92 15.11 -9.12
CA GLU A 102 -0.33 13.77 -9.03
C GLU A 102 -0.23 13.29 -7.57
N ASN A 103 -0.02 14.22 -6.63
CA ASN A 103 -0.03 13.95 -5.20
C ASN A 103 -1.35 13.35 -4.70
N ALA A 104 -2.50 13.89 -5.11
CA ALA A 104 -3.82 13.37 -4.72
C ALA A 104 -4.02 11.93 -5.22
N TYR A 105 -3.61 11.65 -6.46
CA TYR A 105 -3.67 10.31 -7.02
C TYR A 105 -2.68 9.33 -6.36
N CYS A 106 -1.47 9.78 -6.05
CA CYS A 106 -0.48 8.98 -5.32
C CYS A 106 -0.99 8.58 -3.93
N THR A 107 -1.65 9.50 -3.24
CA THR A 107 -2.32 9.20 -1.96
C THR A 107 -3.43 8.16 -2.14
N PHE A 108 -4.30 8.31 -3.15
CA PHE A 108 -5.34 7.31 -3.42
C PHE A 108 -4.74 5.92 -3.67
N LYS A 109 -3.65 5.82 -4.44
CA LYS A 109 -2.93 4.55 -4.66
C LYS A 109 -2.35 3.99 -3.36
N ALA A 110 -1.72 4.83 -2.53
CA ALA A 110 -1.19 4.37 -1.25
C ALA A 110 -2.32 3.82 -0.35
N LEU A 111 -3.46 4.49 -0.30
CA LEU A 111 -4.61 4.08 0.51
C LEU A 111 -5.28 2.78 0.02
N THR A 112 -5.27 2.52 -1.28
CA THR A 112 -5.98 1.39 -1.89
C THR A 112 -5.08 0.21 -2.29
N GLU A 113 -3.77 0.42 -2.48
CA GLU A 113 -2.85 -0.64 -2.94
C GLU A 113 -1.88 -1.13 -1.86
N TRP A 114 -1.55 -0.31 -0.85
CA TRP A 114 -0.60 -0.72 0.19
C TRP A 114 -1.26 -1.68 1.18
N SER A 115 -0.52 -2.70 1.61
CA SER A 115 -0.86 -3.48 2.79
C SER A 115 -0.33 -2.82 4.07
N GLN A 116 -0.72 -3.35 5.23
CA GLN A 116 -0.16 -2.93 6.51
C GLN A 116 1.37 -3.13 6.57
N ASP A 117 1.90 -4.19 5.92
CA ASP A 117 3.34 -4.43 5.82
C ASP A 117 4.03 -3.40 4.91
N ASP A 118 3.38 -2.99 3.82
CA ASP A 118 3.90 -1.92 2.96
C ASP A 118 3.95 -0.60 3.74
N LEU A 119 2.93 -0.30 4.54
CA LEU A 119 2.92 0.87 5.42
C LEU A 119 4.06 0.82 6.46
N LEU A 120 4.29 -0.33 7.08
CA LEU A 120 5.37 -0.52 8.07
C LEU A 120 6.76 -0.31 7.43
N ASN A 121 6.97 -0.86 6.24
CA ASN A 121 8.27 -0.80 5.56
C ASN A 121 8.55 0.55 4.89
N TYR A 122 7.54 1.18 4.30
CA TYR A 122 7.71 2.36 3.44
C TYR A 122 7.11 3.65 4.00
N GLY A 123 6.25 3.58 5.02
CA GLY A 123 5.56 4.73 5.60
C GLY A 123 6.54 5.79 6.14
N SER A 124 7.53 5.36 6.92
CA SER A 124 8.60 6.24 7.44
C SER A 124 9.41 6.90 6.33
N THR A 125 9.82 6.12 5.33
CA THR A 125 10.64 6.58 4.20
C THR A 125 9.89 7.58 3.34
N SER A 126 8.59 7.37 3.12
CA SER A 126 7.76 8.24 2.28
C SER A 126 7.00 9.28 3.09
N THR A 127 7.32 9.49 4.38
CA THR A 127 6.58 10.35 5.32
C THR A 127 5.05 10.19 5.20
N PHE A 128 4.58 8.95 5.09
CA PHE A 128 3.17 8.60 4.93
C PHE A 128 2.65 7.90 6.18
N ALA A 129 1.58 8.45 6.75
CA ALA A 129 0.81 7.86 7.84
C ALA A 129 -0.65 8.29 7.66
N LEU A 130 -1.59 7.42 8.07
CA LEU A 130 -3.02 7.71 7.97
C LEU A 130 -3.41 8.82 8.94
N ASP A 131 -3.87 9.94 8.40
CA ASP A 131 -4.55 10.96 9.20
C ASP A 131 -5.85 10.37 9.78
N LYS A 132 -6.02 10.51 11.09
CA LYS A 132 -7.17 10.02 11.85
C LYS A 132 -7.43 10.95 13.01
N TYR A 133 -8.70 11.28 13.23
CA TYR A 133 -9.10 11.95 14.47
C TYR A 133 -8.97 10.99 15.65
N GLU A 134 -8.14 11.34 16.63
CA GLU A 134 -7.94 10.59 17.87
C GLU A 134 -8.08 11.54 19.06
N PRO A 135 -9.06 11.34 19.97
CA PRO A 135 -9.18 12.17 21.16
C PRO A 135 -7.99 11.89 22.10
N PRO A 136 -7.30 12.93 22.58
CA PRO A 136 -6.05 12.78 23.32
C PRO A 136 -6.22 12.47 24.80
N ILE A 137 -7.40 12.78 25.37
CA ILE A 137 -7.74 12.51 26.77
C ILE A 137 -9.19 12.05 26.92
N PRO A 138 -9.51 11.28 27.98
CA PRO A 138 -10.90 10.96 28.33
C PRO A 138 -11.75 12.22 28.52
N GLY A 139 -12.99 12.21 28.03
CA GLY A 139 -13.94 13.33 28.17
C GLY A 139 -14.06 14.27 26.97
N MET A 140 -13.26 14.07 25.91
CA MET A 140 -13.47 14.71 24.60
C MET A 140 -14.40 13.88 23.69
N PRO A 141 -15.02 14.49 22.66
CA PRO A 141 -15.79 13.75 21.65
C PRO A 141 -14.98 12.58 21.10
N GLN A 142 -15.56 11.38 21.18
CA GLN A 142 -14.88 10.13 20.83
C GLN A 142 -14.85 9.85 19.32
N SER A 143 -15.65 10.57 18.55
CA SER A 143 -15.65 10.53 17.10
C SER A 143 -15.63 11.95 16.53
N LEU A 144 -15.10 12.06 15.31
CA LEU A 144 -15.08 13.32 14.57
C LEU A 144 -16.50 13.88 14.35
N ASP A 145 -17.49 12.99 14.23
CA ASP A 145 -18.90 13.32 13.99
C ASP A 145 -19.52 14.19 15.11
N ASN A 146 -18.94 14.11 16.31
CA ASN A 146 -19.43 14.80 17.50
C ASN A 146 -18.56 16.02 17.89
N VAL A 147 -17.59 16.38 17.06
CA VAL A 147 -16.75 17.57 17.27
C VAL A 147 -17.54 18.82 16.92
N ASN A 148 -17.42 19.87 17.75
CA ASN A 148 -18.08 21.14 17.49
C ASN A 148 -17.54 21.77 16.19
N LEU A 149 -18.42 22.36 15.38
CA LEU A 149 -18.06 22.93 14.08
C LEU A 149 -16.90 23.93 14.20
N THR A 150 -16.96 24.81 15.21
CA THR A 150 -15.96 25.85 15.49
C THR A 150 -14.60 25.30 15.93
N SER A 151 -14.49 23.99 16.21
CA SER A 151 -13.23 23.30 16.49
C SER A 151 -12.61 22.67 15.24
N PHE A 152 -13.31 22.70 14.11
CA PHE A 152 -12.84 22.08 12.87
C PHE A 152 -12.75 23.05 11.69
N ILE A 153 -13.75 23.91 11.53
CA ILE A 153 -13.86 24.84 10.40
C ILE A 153 -14.36 26.20 10.88
N ASN A 154 -13.80 27.27 10.34
CA ASN A 154 -14.34 28.62 10.54
C ASN A 154 -14.19 29.49 9.28
N PRO A 155 -14.93 30.61 9.17
CA PRO A 155 -14.92 31.46 7.97
C PRO A 155 -13.60 32.17 7.66
N SER A 156 -12.67 32.28 8.62
CA SER A 156 -11.38 32.96 8.41
C SER A 156 -10.30 32.00 7.94
N ALA A 157 -10.10 30.90 8.68
CA ALA A 157 -9.01 29.94 8.48
C ALA A 157 -9.40 28.77 7.55
N GLY A 158 -10.70 28.51 7.36
CA GLY A 158 -11.17 27.32 6.67
C GLY A 158 -11.11 26.08 7.55
N GLU A 159 -10.86 24.93 6.95
CA GLU A 159 -10.62 23.68 7.65
C GLU A 159 -9.27 23.71 8.39
N PHE A 160 -9.29 23.39 9.68
CA PHE A 160 -8.09 23.34 10.52
C PHE A 160 -8.04 22.20 11.54
N GLY A 161 -9.17 21.52 11.82
CA GLY A 161 -9.29 20.62 12.98
C GLY A 161 -8.30 19.46 13.03
N LEU A 162 -7.79 19.00 11.88
CA LEU A 162 -6.81 17.92 11.78
C LEU A 162 -5.37 18.36 11.51
N ALA A 163 -5.09 19.66 11.42
CA ALA A 163 -3.71 20.11 11.34
C ALA A 163 -2.95 19.95 12.68
N SER A 164 -3.66 19.69 13.77
CA SER A 164 -3.07 19.49 15.08
C SER A 164 -2.62 18.05 15.31
N SER A 165 -1.33 17.83 15.60
CA SER A 165 -0.77 16.52 15.99
C SER A 165 -1.41 15.92 17.24
N PHE A 166 -2.00 16.77 18.09
CA PHE A 166 -2.73 16.37 19.29
C PHE A 166 -4.04 15.64 18.98
N ALA A 167 -4.73 16.03 17.89
CA ALA A 167 -5.99 15.43 17.46
C ALA A 167 -5.82 14.50 16.24
N ASN A 168 -4.70 14.59 15.53
CA ASN A 168 -4.40 13.82 14.34
C ASN A 168 -3.21 12.89 14.59
N SER A 169 -3.50 11.60 14.78
CA SER A 169 -2.46 10.59 15.03
C SER A 169 -1.51 10.37 13.85
N GLY A 170 -1.99 10.58 12.61
CA GLY A 170 -1.15 10.53 11.42
C GLY A 170 -0.13 11.67 11.37
N ALA A 171 -0.56 12.90 11.70
CA ALA A 171 0.37 14.03 11.81
C ALA A 171 1.40 13.82 12.93
N ARG A 172 0.98 13.26 14.07
CA ARG A 172 1.88 12.87 15.17
C ARG A 172 2.96 11.87 14.71
N GLU A 173 2.57 10.82 14.00
CA GLU A 173 3.49 9.81 13.47
C GLU A 173 4.49 10.42 12.47
N ARG A 174 4.02 11.30 11.57
CA ARG A 174 4.91 11.99 10.63
C ARG A 174 5.89 12.93 11.33
N ALA A 175 5.49 13.59 12.41
CA ALA A 175 6.39 14.45 13.18
C ALA A 175 7.61 13.69 13.75
N MET A 176 7.43 12.43 14.18
CA MET A 176 8.52 11.57 14.69
C MET A 176 9.59 11.27 13.63
N MET A 177 9.19 11.27 12.36
CA MET A 177 10.07 10.99 11.22
C MET A 177 10.67 12.26 10.63
N ALA A 178 9.91 13.35 10.67
CA ALA A 178 10.23 14.56 9.96
C ALA A 178 11.02 15.57 10.81
N THR A 179 11.07 15.48 12.14
CA THR A 179 11.64 16.59 12.93
C THR A 179 12.56 16.14 14.05
N VAL A 180 13.81 16.61 14.01
CA VAL A 180 14.78 16.49 15.11
C VAL A 180 15.05 17.89 15.67
N ASP A 181 14.66 18.09 16.93
CA ASP A 181 14.89 19.33 17.66
C ASP A 181 16.37 19.48 18.04
N GLN A 182 17.00 20.56 17.57
CA GLN A 182 18.41 20.86 17.80
C GLN A 182 18.64 21.89 18.92
N GLN A 183 17.71 22.04 19.85
CA GLN A 183 17.95 22.84 21.05
C GLN A 183 18.96 22.15 21.99
N SER A 184 19.72 22.97 22.73
CA SER A 184 20.87 22.51 23.53
C SER A 184 20.56 21.57 24.69
N THR A 185 19.29 21.29 24.95
CA THR A 185 18.80 20.40 26.01
C THR A 185 18.23 19.08 25.48
N LYS A 186 18.28 18.87 24.16
CA LYS A 186 17.70 17.71 23.49
C LYS A 186 18.76 16.65 23.23
N LEU A 187 18.36 15.39 23.31
CA LEU A 187 19.25 14.24 23.12
C LEU A 187 20.06 14.30 21.82
N ALA A 188 19.42 14.65 20.71
CA ALA A 188 20.09 14.72 19.41
C ALA A 188 21.20 15.80 19.41
N TYR A 189 20.94 16.95 20.05
CA TYR A 189 21.94 17.99 20.20
C TYR A 189 23.09 17.56 21.11
N GLU A 190 22.79 16.95 22.26
CA GLU A 190 23.82 16.51 23.22
C GLU A 190 24.75 15.45 22.61
N ILE A 191 24.23 14.58 21.74
CA ILE A 191 25.02 13.54 21.07
C ILE A 191 25.84 14.11 19.89
N VAL A 192 25.25 14.97 19.05
CA VAL A 192 25.84 15.38 17.76
C VAL A 192 26.58 16.72 17.86
N GLY A 193 26.24 17.54 18.85
CA GLY A 193 26.72 18.90 19.06
C GLY A 193 26.09 19.93 18.11
N ASN A 194 26.48 21.20 18.29
CA ASN A 194 25.98 22.36 17.53
C ASN A 194 26.74 22.62 16.21
N GLN A 195 27.35 21.60 15.60
CA GLN A 195 28.18 21.77 14.42
C GLN A 195 27.42 21.37 13.16
N ALA A 196 27.21 22.32 12.25
CA ALA A 196 26.45 22.11 11.01
C ALA A 196 26.93 20.88 10.21
N ALA A 197 28.25 20.63 10.16
CA ALA A 197 28.81 19.47 9.48
C ALA A 197 28.42 18.12 10.13
N ASN A 198 28.43 18.04 11.47
CA ASN A 198 28.01 16.83 12.19
C ASN A 198 26.51 16.60 12.01
N LEU A 199 25.74 17.68 12.08
CA LEU A 199 24.31 17.67 11.87
C LEU A 199 24.00 17.18 10.44
N GLN A 200 24.69 17.69 9.42
CA GLN A 200 24.53 17.24 8.05
C GLN A 200 24.83 15.74 7.89
N ALA A 201 25.89 15.24 8.53
CA ALA A 201 26.33 13.84 8.43
C ALA A 201 25.34 12.83 9.01
N VAL A 202 24.51 13.24 9.98
CA VAL A 202 23.46 12.38 10.55
C VAL A 202 22.33 12.09 9.54
N ALA A 203 22.21 12.91 8.49
CA ALA A 203 21.26 12.75 7.38
C ALA A 203 19.78 12.62 7.81
N ARG A 204 19.45 12.99 9.05
CA ARG A 204 18.07 13.07 9.53
C ARG A 204 17.52 14.48 9.29
N PRO A 205 16.20 14.63 9.10
CA PRO A 205 15.56 15.94 9.04
C PRO A 205 15.85 16.80 10.27
N GLN A 206 16.03 18.09 10.07
CA GLN A 206 16.57 19.00 11.09
C GLN A 206 15.71 20.23 11.24
N VAL A 207 15.56 20.69 12.49
CA VAL A 207 14.72 21.84 12.81
C VAL A 207 15.48 22.85 13.65
N GLY A 208 15.31 24.12 13.30
CA GLY A 208 15.88 25.26 13.98
C GLY A 208 14.78 26.24 14.28
N VAL A 209 14.67 26.61 15.55
CA VAL A 209 13.65 27.54 16.04
C VAL A 209 14.32 28.75 16.66
N ALA A 210 13.80 29.94 16.37
CA ALA A 210 14.25 31.15 17.03
C ALA A 210 13.84 31.08 18.51
N PRO A 211 14.76 31.37 19.46
CA PRO A 211 14.39 31.55 20.86
C PRO A 211 13.31 32.63 21.03
N ALA A 212 12.60 32.59 22.16
CA ALA A 212 11.67 33.67 22.51
C ALA A 212 12.43 35.01 22.54
N GLY A 213 11.94 36.00 21.80
CA GLY A 213 12.63 37.27 21.61
C GLY A 213 12.33 37.92 20.27
N ALA A 214 13.06 38.99 19.97
CA ALA A 214 12.88 39.77 18.75
C ALA A 214 13.39 39.02 17.51
N VAL A 215 12.51 38.82 16.53
CA VAL A 215 12.84 38.25 15.21
C VAL A 215 12.68 39.35 14.16
N SER A 216 13.76 39.63 13.42
CA SER A 216 13.79 40.70 12.41
C SER A 216 12.83 40.44 11.23
N PRO A 217 12.39 41.48 10.50
CA PRO A 217 11.64 41.32 9.25
C PRO A 217 12.32 40.32 8.30
N GLY A 218 11.55 39.37 7.75
CA GLY A 218 12.04 38.34 6.84
C GLY A 218 12.89 37.23 7.49
N ALA A 219 13.24 37.35 8.78
CA ALA A 219 13.96 36.31 9.49
C ALA A 219 13.00 35.19 9.96
N PRO A 220 13.47 33.95 10.07
CA PRO A 220 12.63 32.82 10.45
C PRO A 220 12.39 32.73 11.96
N PHE A 221 11.14 32.48 12.34
CA PHE A 221 10.79 31.87 13.64
C PHE A 221 11.09 30.37 13.65
N TYR A 222 10.98 29.73 12.50
CA TYR A 222 11.14 28.29 12.31
C TYR A 222 11.77 28.04 10.93
N VAL A 223 12.75 27.13 10.88
CA VAL A 223 13.31 26.57 9.65
C VAL A 223 13.46 25.07 9.84
N ALA A 224 13.15 24.31 8.80
CA ALA A 224 13.49 22.91 8.78
C ALA A 224 13.88 22.42 7.39
N HIS A 225 14.83 21.49 7.38
CA HIS A 225 15.35 20.85 6.18
C HIS A 225 15.05 19.35 6.21
N TYR A 226 14.52 18.84 5.10
CA TYR A 226 14.06 17.46 4.95
C TYR A 226 14.52 16.91 3.61
N ILE A 227 14.64 15.58 3.52
CA ILE A 227 14.71 14.90 2.23
C ILE A 227 13.37 14.20 2.04
N ALA A 228 12.63 14.63 1.01
CA ALA A 228 11.40 13.97 0.60
C ALA A 228 11.76 12.82 -0.35
N THR A 229 11.53 11.59 0.11
CA THR A 229 11.91 10.35 -0.60
C THR A 229 10.66 9.70 -1.19
N ILE A 230 10.62 9.56 -2.52
CA ILE A 230 9.42 9.17 -3.28
C ILE A 230 9.74 8.02 -4.21
N ARG A 231 9.00 6.91 -4.09
CA ARG A 231 9.16 5.73 -4.96
C ARG A 231 8.58 5.99 -6.35
N LEU A 232 9.33 5.69 -7.42
CA LEU A 232 8.85 5.85 -8.79
C LEU A 232 7.63 4.97 -9.11
N ALA A 233 7.60 3.75 -8.58
CA ALA A 233 6.45 2.85 -8.72
C ALA A 233 5.17 3.41 -8.06
N GLY A 234 5.30 4.30 -7.08
CA GLY A 234 4.18 4.99 -6.44
C GLY A 234 3.65 6.16 -7.27
N ILE A 235 4.48 6.79 -8.11
CA ILE A 235 4.12 7.92 -8.97
C ILE A 235 3.47 7.42 -10.27
N SER A 236 4.14 6.53 -10.99
CA SER A 236 3.67 6.05 -12.29
C SER A 236 3.48 4.54 -12.30
N ASP A 237 2.32 4.11 -12.81
CA ASP A 237 2.07 2.69 -13.06
C ASP A 237 2.99 2.13 -14.17
N TYR A 238 3.53 3.00 -15.04
CA TYR A 238 4.57 2.61 -16.01
C TYR A 238 5.79 2.04 -15.29
N PHE A 239 6.33 2.72 -14.28
CA PHE A 239 7.54 2.26 -13.57
C PHE A 239 7.30 0.99 -12.75
N LYS A 240 6.06 0.75 -12.31
CA LYS A 240 5.66 -0.47 -11.61
C LYS A 240 5.65 -1.70 -12.54
N LYS A 241 5.27 -1.52 -13.80
CA LYS A 241 5.03 -2.61 -14.76
C LYS A 241 6.08 -2.74 -15.87
N CYS A 242 6.89 -1.70 -16.08
CA CYS A 242 7.95 -1.68 -17.07
C CYS A 242 8.99 -2.77 -16.75
N PRO A 243 9.34 -3.64 -17.72
CA PRO A 243 10.42 -4.60 -17.52
C PRO A 243 11.76 -3.89 -17.37
N MET A 244 12.73 -4.58 -16.81
CA MET A 244 14.09 -4.05 -16.72
C MET A 244 14.69 -3.82 -18.12
N GLN A 245 15.42 -2.72 -18.29
CA GLN A 245 15.94 -2.28 -19.59
C GLN A 245 17.43 -1.92 -19.52
N LYS A 246 18.13 -2.17 -20.63
CA LYS A 246 19.45 -1.59 -20.95
C LYS A 246 19.28 -0.36 -21.83
N ASN A 247 20.34 0.41 -22.00
CA ASN A 247 20.42 1.54 -22.93
C ASN A 247 19.28 2.56 -22.79
N VAL A 248 18.77 2.76 -21.57
CA VAL A 248 17.70 3.71 -21.32
C VAL A 248 18.18 5.12 -21.69
N SER A 249 17.38 5.82 -22.49
CA SER A 249 17.58 7.24 -22.78
C SER A 249 16.26 8.00 -22.67
N GLY A 250 16.34 9.29 -22.36
CA GLY A 250 15.16 10.14 -22.20
C GLY A 250 15.23 11.04 -20.97
N TYR A 251 14.07 11.51 -20.52
CA TYR A 251 13.94 12.48 -19.45
C TYR A 251 12.76 12.18 -18.54
N ILE A 252 12.94 12.42 -17.25
CA ILE A 252 11.84 12.53 -16.27
C ILE A 252 11.76 13.99 -15.85
N TYR A 253 10.59 14.59 -16.04
CA TYR A 253 10.30 15.95 -15.58
C TYR A 253 9.33 15.88 -14.41
N LEU A 254 9.66 16.60 -13.34
CA LEU A 254 8.82 16.76 -12.17
C LEU A 254 8.51 18.24 -11.99
N ASN A 255 7.23 18.62 -11.97
CA ASN A 255 6.85 19.92 -11.44
C ASN A 255 6.48 19.73 -9.97
N TYR A 256 6.97 20.61 -9.11
CA TYR A 256 6.81 20.48 -7.67
C TYR A 256 5.82 21.51 -7.11
N ASN A 257 5.20 21.15 -5.99
CA ASN A 257 4.36 22.04 -5.21
C ASN A 257 5.22 22.91 -4.30
N SER A 258 5.05 24.22 -4.38
CA SER A 258 5.62 25.20 -3.46
C SER A 258 4.57 26.23 -3.06
N SER A 259 4.49 26.52 -1.77
CA SER A 259 3.47 27.40 -1.20
C SER A 259 4.07 28.49 -0.31
N SER A 260 3.38 29.62 -0.29
CA SER A 260 3.58 30.74 0.62
C SER A 260 2.21 31.19 1.13
N THR A 261 1.93 30.93 2.41
CA THR A 261 0.68 31.35 3.05
C THR A 261 0.97 32.45 4.06
N GLN A 262 0.27 33.57 3.95
CA GLN A 262 0.43 34.69 4.87
C GLN A 262 -0.86 34.96 5.63
N PHE A 263 -0.78 35.17 6.95
CA PHE A 263 -1.91 35.65 7.74
C PHE A 263 -1.44 36.55 8.88
N THR A 264 -2.35 37.37 9.37
CA THR A 264 -2.14 38.25 10.52
C THR A 264 -2.80 37.65 11.76
N THR A 265 -2.11 37.66 12.90
CA THR A 265 -2.69 37.25 14.18
C THR A 265 -3.60 38.34 14.75
N SER A 266 -4.81 37.99 15.19
CA SER A 266 -5.79 38.94 15.73
C SER A 266 -5.64 39.19 17.23
N ALA A 267 -4.99 38.29 17.96
CA ALA A 267 -4.74 38.39 19.39
C ALA A 267 -3.30 37.99 19.73
N ALA A 268 -2.82 38.44 20.89
CA ALA A 268 -1.54 38.00 21.43
C ALA A 268 -1.64 36.59 22.03
N GLY A 269 -0.56 35.82 21.94
CA GLY A 269 -0.45 34.48 22.53
C GLY A 269 -0.06 33.42 21.51
N ILE A 270 -0.30 32.17 21.86
CA ILE A 270 0.00 31.01 21.01
C ILE A 270 -0.93 31.01 19.81
N VAL A 271 -0.35 30.96 18.61
CA VAL A 271 -1.10 31.00 17.35
C VAL A 271 -2.08 29.84 17.30
N SER A 272 -3.36 30.15 17.33
CA SER A 272 -4.46 29.18 17.28
C SER A 272 -5.49 29.56 16.21
N PRO A 273 -6.37 28.63 15.80
CA PRO A 273 -7.32 28.87 14.70
C PRO A 273 -8.28 30.05 14.93
N THR A 274 -8.54 30.42 16.19
CA THR A 274 -9.37 31.57 16.54
C THR A 274 -8.63 32.91 16.42
N GLN A 275 -7.30 32.87 16.33
CA GLN A 275 -6.43 34.04 16.22
C GLN A 275 -6.00 34.34 14.78
N ILE A 276 -6.34 33.48 13.83
CA ILE A 276 -5.93 33.64 12.42
C ILE A 276 -6.91 34.56 11.71
N GLY A 277 -6.43 35.72 11.24
CA GLY A 277 -7.13 36.52 10.23
C GLY A 277 -7.16 35.80 8.87
N THR A 278 -7.97 36.25 7.93
CA THR A 278 -8.12 35.62 6.60
C THR A 278 -6.76 35.39 5.93
N PRO A 279 -6.33 34.14 5.74
CA PRO A 279 -5.04 33.86 5.11
C PRO A 279 -5.05 34.18 3.63
N SER A 280 -3.91 34.66 3.14
CA SER A 280 -3.59 34.73 1.72
C SER A 280 -2.81 33.48 1.33
N TYR A 281 -3.41 32.62 0.51
CA TYR A 281 -2.78 31.41 -0.01
C TYR A 281 -2.15 31.69 -1.39
N ASN A 282 -0.82 31.62 -1.49
CA ASN A 282 -0.11 31.79 -2.75
C ASN A 282 0.68 30.52 -3.08
N MET A 283 0.35 29.85 -4.19
CA MET A 283 1.15 28.75 -4.72
C MET A 283 2.23 29.34 -5.62
N GLN A 284 3.48 29.33 -5.15
CA GLN A 284 4.64 29.82 -5.92
C GLN A 284 4.86 28.95 -7.16
N PHE A 285 4.73 27.63 -6.97
CA PHE A 285 4.76 26.61 -8.01
C PHE A 285 3.74 25.50 -7.69
N GLY A 286 3.22 24.84 -8.71
CA GLY A 286 2.20 23.80 -8.55
C GLY A 286 0.83 24.33 -8.09
N ASN A 287 -0.03 23.44 -7.63
CA ASN A 287 -1.45 23.74 -7.36
C ASN A 287 -1.88 23.53 -5.90
N THR A 288 -1.08 22.85 -5.09
CA THR A 288 -1.45 22.43 -3.73
C THR A 288 -0.38 22.79 -2.69
N CYS A 289 -0.78 22.93 -1.42
CA CYS A 289 0.14 23.16 -0.32
C CYS A 289 0.60 21.81 0.27
N PRO A 290 1.92 21.53 0.34
CA PRO A 290 2.42 20.23 0.77
C PRO A 290 2.59 20.06 2.30
N VAL A 291 2.33 21.10 3.09
CA VAL A 291 2.60 21.11 4.55
C VAL A 291 1.38 21.40 5.40
N LEU A 292 1.49 21.08 6.68
CA LEU A 292 0.55 21.35 7.75
C LEU A 292 1.17 22.27 8.79
N TYR A 293 0.46 23.31 9.21
CA TYR A 293 0.78 24.12 10.38
C TYR A 293 0.20 23.45 11.61
N ASN A 294 1.08 22.91 12.45
CA ASN A 294 0.66 22.23 13.65
C ASN A 294 0.24 23.24 14.72
N PHE A 295 -1.04 23.26 15.06
CA PHE A 295 -1.55 24.16 16.09
C PHE A 295 -1.16 23.75 17.51
N SER A 296 -0.89 22.47 17.74
CA SER A 296 -0.50 21.95 19.06
C SER A 296 0.51 20.83 18.90
N SER A 297 1.67 20.99 19.54
CA SER A 297 2.70 19.95 19.57
C SER A 297 2.27 18.73 20.41
N ALA A 298 2.94 17.59 20.19
CA ALA A 298 2.78 16.41 21.04
C ALA A 298 3.21 16.63 22.52
N ASN A 299 3.86 17.76 22.84
CA ASN A 299 4.17 18.17 24.20
C ASN A 299 3.06 19.04 24.78
N THR A 300 1.86 18.50 24.92
CA THR A 300 0.86 19.10 25.82
C THR A 300 1.19 18.68 27.25
N SER A 301 1.07 19.60 28.20
CA SER A 301 0.88 19.20 29.60
C SER A 301 -0.33 18.25 29.67
N SER A 302 -0.41 17.43 30.71
CA SER A 302 -1.50 16.46 30.97
C SER A 302 -2.93 17.05 31.00
N ASN A 303 -3.08 18.36 30.75
CA ASN A 303 -4.31 19.14 30.82
C ASN A 303 -4.79 19.67 29.44
N GLY A 304 -4.18 19.26 28.32
CA GLY A 304 -4.63 19.65 26.97
C GLY A 304 -4.42 21.12 26.59
N THR A 305 -3.44 21.78 27.21
CA THR A 305 -3.06 23.16 26.87
C THR A 305 -2.25 23.20 25.58
N ILE A 306 -2.66 24.02 24.62
CA ILE A 306 -1.96 24.23 23.34
C ILE A 306 -0.56 24.80 23.61
N THR A 307 0.45 24.29 22.91
CA THR A 307 1.84 24.78 22.94
C THR A 307 2.31 25.11 21.52
N GLY A 308 3.22 26.08 21.36
CA GLY A 308 3.76 26.48 20.07
C GLY A 308 4.19 27.95 20.02
N LEU A 309 4.48 28.43 18.81
CA LEU A 309 4.86 29.81 18.54
C LEU A 309 3.84 30.79 19.14
N ALA A 310 4.31 31.69 20.02
CA ALA A 310 3.47 32.73 20.60
C ALA A 310 3.96 34.12 20.21
N VAL A 311 3.07 34.93 19.64
CA VAL A 311 3.40 36.24 19.05
C VAL A 311 2.43 37.34 19.50
N PRO A 312 2.81 38.62 19.38
CA PRO A 312 1.89 39.74 19.62
C PRO A 312 0.71 39.76 18.64
N SER A 313 -0.36 40.46 19.00
CA SER A 313 -1.45 40.78 18.05
C SER A 313 -0.89 41.65 16.90
N GLY A 314 -1.42 41.44 15.70
CA GLY A 314 -1.00 42.13 14.48
C GLY A 314 0.26 41.56 13.84
N THR A 315 0.82 40.46 14.37
CA THR A 315 2.01 39.83 13.77
C THR A 315 1.62 39.17 12.45
N ILE A 316 2.37 39.48 11.40
CA ILE A 316 2.22 38.84 10.09
C ILE A 316 3.15 37.63 10.04
N LEU A 317 2.57 36.44 9.88
CA LEU A 317 3.32 35.19 9.71
C LEU A 317 3.25 34.76 8.26
N THR A 318 4.41 34.36 7.71
CA THR A 318 4.50 33.79 6.36
C THR A 318 5.02 32.36 6.45
N ILE A 319 4.17 31.39 6.16
CA ILE A 319 4.50 29.96 6.11
C ILE A 319 4.92 29.63 4.68
N THR A 320 6.12 29.09 4.52
CA THR A 320 6.63 28.68 3.20
C THR A 320 7.01 27.21 3.18
N ALA A 321 6.72 26.55 2.07
CA ALA A 321 7.19 25.21 1.76
C ALA A 321 7.73 25.17 0.33
N ASP A 322 8.96 24.73 0.16
CA ASP A 322 9.65 24.76 -1.13
C ASP A 322 10.60 23.56 -1.29
N VAL A 323 10.82 23.14 -2.53
CA VAL A 323 11.90 22.21 -2.88
C VAL A 323 13.15 23.06 -3.05
N ASN A 324 14.01 23.06 -2.04
CA ASN A 324 15.12 23.99 -1.93
C ASN A 324 16.24 23.44 -1.04
N GLY A 325 17.40 23.20 -1.64
CA GLY A 325 18.59 22.69 -0.98
C GLY A 325 19.60 23.75 -0.57
N THR A 326 19.19 25.02 -0.44
CA THR A 326 20.08 26.09 0.09
C THR A 326 19.96 26.21 1.61
N SER A 327 21.02 26.65 2.29
CA SER A 327 20.97 27.00 3.71
C SER A 327 20.10 28.24 3.97
N THR A 328 19.68 28.45 5.21
CA THR A 328 18.99 29.68 5.61
C THR A 328 19.94 30.57 6.39
N SER A 329 20.06 31.85 6.01
CA SER A 329 20.92 32.80 6.70
C SER A 329 20.47 33.01 8.15
N GLY A 330 21.43 33.10 9.07
CA GLY A 330 21.17 33.37 10.49
C GLY A 330 20.69 32.16 11.32
N VAL A 331 20.60 30.97 10.72
CA VAL A 331 20.28 29.72 11.43
C VAL A 331 21.43 28.73 11.22
N PRO A 332 21.98 28.09 12.27
CA PRO A 332 23.10 27.14 12.16
C PRO A 332 22.66 25.77 11.62
N LEU A 333 21.89 25.78 10.53
CA LEU A 333 21.34 24.61 9.87
C LEU A 333 21.71 24.57 8.39
N THR A 334 22.11 23.39 7.93
CA THR A 334 22.41 23.12 6.53
C THR A 334 21.63 21.90 6.07
N PRO A 335 21.07 21.90 4.85
CA PRO A 335 20.39 20.72 4.32
C PRO A 335 21.38 19.56 4.15
N SER A 336 20.92 18.35 4.45
CA SER A 336 21.72 17.12 4.28
C SER A 336 22.11 16.86 2.82
N GLN A 337 21.25 17.30 1.90
CA GLN A 337 21.46 17.22 0.46
C GLN A 337 21.05 18.55 -0.21
N THR A 338 21.85 19.03 -1.15
CA THR A 338 21.62 20.33 -1.81
C THR A 338 20.90 20.21 -3.16
N PHE A 339 21.04 19.09 -3.86
CA PHE A 339 20.43 18.84 -5.17
C PHE A 339 19.39 17.72 -5.11
N SER A 340 18.60 17.54 -6.16
CA SER A 340 17.64 16.45 -6.28
C SER A 340 18.32 15.31 -6.99
N ARG A 341 18.00 14.08 -6.61
CA ARG A 341 18.58 12.91 -7.28
C ARG A 341 17.56 11.81 -7.48
N LEU A 342 17.73 11.10 -8.59
CA LEU A 342 17.03 9.87 -8.88
C LEU A 342 17.98 8.70 -8.59
N LEU A 343 17.67 7.92 -7.56
CA LEU A 343 18.37 6.69 -7.19
C LEU A 343 17.78 5.52 -7.96
N VAL A 344 18.64 4.79 -8.69
CA VAL A 344 18.23 3.70 -9.57
C VAL A 344 19.08 2.45 -9.29
N PRO A 345 18.46 1.28 -9.06
CA PRO A 345 19.19 0.04 -8.97
C PRO A 345 19.52 -0.50 -10.36
N THR A 346 20.79 -0.87 -10.55
CA THR A 346 21.29 -1.56 -11.75
C THR A 346 21.72 -2.98 -11.42
N TYR A 347 21.39 -3.90 -12.31
CA TYR A 347 21.70 -5.33 -12.17
C TYR A 347 22.66 -5.77 -13.26
N SER A 348 23.77 -6.38 -12.87
CA SER A 348 24.72 -7.00 -13.81
C SER A 348 24.29 -8.45 -14.06
N PRO A 349 23.77 -8.78 -15.26
CA PRO A 349 23.31 -10.13 -15.58
C PRO A 349 24.48 -11.07 -15.84
N ASN A 350 24.31 -12.35 -15.54
CA ASN A 350 25.16 -13.39 -16.15
C ASN A 350 24.71 -13.64 -17.61
N PRO A 351 25.50 -14.32 -18.45
CA PRO A 351 25.15 -14.52 -19.87
C PRO A 351 23.79 -15.20 -20.13
N SER A 352 23.38 -16.11 -19.24
CA SER A 352 22.09 -16.80 -19.35
C SER A 352 20.90 -15.88 -19.02
N ALA A 353 21.03 -15.08 -17.96
CA ALA A 353 20.05 -14.07 -17.59
C ALA A 353 19.96 -12.96 -18.63
N ASP A 354 21.09 -12.56 -19.22
CA ASP A 354 21.12 -11.53 -20.26
C ASP A 354 20.33 -11.97 -21.50
N HIS A 355 20.55 -13.21 -21.94
CA HIS A 355 19.78 -13.81 -23.03
C HIS A 355 18.29 -13.94 -22.69
N ALA A 356 17.95 -14.30 -21.44
CA ALA A 356 16.55 -14.47 -21.02
C ALA A 356 15.80 -13.14 -20.87
N LEU A 357 16.49 -12.07 -20.48
CA LEU A 357 15.91 -10.75 -20.27
C LEU A 357 15.87 -9.91 -21.53
N THR A 358 16.74 -10.17 -22.51
CA THR A 358 16.79 -9.52 -23.82
C THR A 358 15.61 -9.98 -24.69
N GLN A 359 14.54 -9.19 -24.69
CA GLN A 359 13.32 -9.48 -25.44
C GLN A 359 12.50 -8.23 -25.69
N LYS A 360 11.64 -8.27 -26.71
CA LYS A 360 10.56 -7.31 -26.88
C LYS A 360 9.37 -7.75 -26.04
N LYS A 361 8.96 -6.91 -25.09
CA LYS A 361 7.86 -7.19 -24.19
C LYS A 361 6.83 -6.07 -24.24
N SER A 362 5.57 -6.45 -24.42
CA SER A 362 4.44 -5.54 -24.31
C SER A 362 3.76 -5.68 -22.96
N PHE A 363 3.35 -4.56 -22.37
CA PHE A 363 2.62 -4.53 -21.12
C PHE A 363 1.57 -3.41 -21.12
N ARG A 364 0.58 -3.54 -20.24
CA ARG A 364 -0.45 -2.53 -20.00
C ARG A 364 -0.14 -1.76 -18.75
N TYR A 365 -0.40 -0.47 -18.77
CA TYR A 365 -0.32 0.39 -17.59
C TYR A 365 -1.38 1.48 -17.66
N PHE A 366 -1.64 2.12 -16.53
CA PHE A 366 -2.60 3.21 -16.47
C PHE A 366 -1.96 4.55 -16.82
N GLU A 367 -2.59 5.26 -17.75
CA GLU A 367 -2.39 6.69 -17.94
C GLU A 367 -3.54 7.47 -17.30
N ARG A 368 -3.21 8.62 -16.74
CA ARG A 368 -4.13 9.48 -16.01
C ARG A 368 -4.53 10.68 -16.86
N ILE A 369 -5.76 11.12 -16.70
CA ILE A 369 -6.25 12.43 -17.15
C ILE A 369 -6.94 13.08 -15.96
N THR A 370 -6.71 14.38 -15.74
CA THR A 370 -7.30 15.09 -14.60
C THR A 370 -7.91 16.42 -14.98
N ASN A 371 -8.96 16.80 -14.26
CA ASN A 371 -9.50 18.15 -14.23
C ASN A 371 -10.37 18.29 -12.96
N LYS A 372 -11.09 19.40 -12.86
CA LYS A 372 -12.00 19.68 -11.74
C LYS A 372 -13.27 20.39 -12.18
N PHE A 373 -14.31 20.29 -11.36
CA PHE A 373 -15.54 21.08 -11.52
C PHE A 373 -16.06 21.53 -10.15
N VAL A 374 -16.84 22.62 -10.14
CA VAL A 374 -17.39 23.23 -8.91
C VAL A 374 -18.88 22.98 -8.84
N VAL A 375 -19.38 22.69 -7.64
CA VAL A 375 -20.81 22.49 -7.36
C VAL A 375 -21.19 23.35 -6.15
N GLY A 376 -22.24 24.17 -6.30
CA GLY A 376 -22.80 24.94 -5.20
C GLY A 376 -23.31 24.07 -4.05
N SER A 377 -23.55 24.67 -2.89
CA SER A 377 -24.16 23.96 -1.75
C SER A 377 -25.53 23.38 -2.13
N ASN A 378 -25.82 22.16 -1.70
CA ASN A 378 -27.07 21.43 -1.97
C ASN A 378 -27.53 21.42 -3.46
N SER A 379 -26.61 21.66 -4.40
CA SER A 379 -26.93 21.87 -5.81
C SER A 379 -26.71 20.60 -6.63
N SER A 380 -27.59 20.37 -7.60
CA SER A 380 -27.42 19.29 -8.59
C SER A 380 -26.44 19.70 -9.69
N PHE A 381 -25.77 18.71 -10.28
CA PHE A 381 -24.83 18.89 -11.37
C PHE A 381 -24.96 17.78 -12.41
N THR A 382 -24.63 18.12 -13.66
CA THR A 382 -24.41 17.19 -14.77
C THR A 382 -23.24 17.73 -15.57
N VAL A 383 -22.12 17.01 -15.59
CA VAL A 383 -20.85 17.47 -16.17
C VAL A 383 -20.27 16.39 -17.07
N THR A 384 -19.93 16.76 -18.30
CA THR A 384 -19.13 15.90 -19.18
C THR A 384 -17.66 16.01 -18.80
N LEU A 385 -17.11 14.95 -18.21
CA LEU A 385 -15.70 14.90 -17.77
C LEU A 385 -14.75 14.77 -18.96
N THR A 386 -15.16 14.03 -19.98
CA THR A 386 -14.45 13.91 -21.26
C THR A 386 -15.43 13.59 -22.37
N ASN A 387 -15.25 14.23 -23.52
CA ASN A 387 -16.07 14.01 -24.72
C ASN A 387 -15.69 12.71 -25.44
N GLY A 388 -14.53 12.13 -25.14
CA GLY A 388 -14.06 10.91 -25.79
C GLY A 388 -12.70 10.50 -25.23
N ILE A 389 -12.66 9.36 -24.55
CA ILE A 389 -11.43 8.72 -24.09
C ILE A 389 -11.44 7.26 -24.52
N ALA A 390 -10.33 6.79 -25.07
CA ALA A 390 -10.16 5.38 -25.39
C ALA A 390 -9.80 4.58 -24.14
N ASN A 391 -10.35 3.38 -24.02
CA ASN A 391 -10.03 2.43 -22.95
C ASN A 391 -10.09 2.99 -21.51
N PRO A 392 -11.12 3.75 -21.10
CA PRO A 392 -11.24 4.15 -19.70
C PRO A 392 -11.39 2.91 -18.80
N LYS A 393 -10.85 2.99 -17.59
CA LYS A 393 -10.85 1.91 -16.61
C LYS A 393 -11.37 2.34 -15.25
N LYS A 394 -10.93 3.48 -14.73
CA LYS A 394 -11.38 3.94 -13.41
C LYS A 394 -11.66 5.44 -13.43
N LEU A 395 -12.73 5.84 -12.78
CA LEU A 395 -13.01 7.23 -12.44
C LEU A 395 -12.82 7.39 -10.93
N ILE A 396 -11.95 8.31 -10.54
CA ILE A 396 -11.72 8.67 -9.14
C ILE A 396 -12.12 10.13 -8.98
N MET A 397 -12.90 10.45 -7.96
CA MET A 397 -13.30 11.81 -7.61
C MET A 397 -12.93 12.09 -6.16
N VAL A 398 -12.29 13.24 -5.94
CA VAL A 398 -11.81 13.77 -4.67
C VAL A 398 -12.57 15.06 -4.39
N PRO A 399 -13.70 15.00 -3.67
CA PRO A 399 -14.48 16.19 -3.36
C PRO A 399 -13.86 16.93 -2.15
N GLY A 400 -13.76 18.26 -2.24
CA GLY A 400 -13.32 19.11 -1.14
C GLY A 400 -14.13 20.40 -1.05
N ILE A 401 -14.32 20.90 0.17
CA ILE A 401 -14.99 22.17 0.44
C ILE A 401 -14.14 23.30 -0.14
N THR A 402 -14.75 24.23 -0.87
CA THR A 402 -14.01 25.34 -1.53
C THR A 402 -14.23 26.68 -0.86
N ASN A 403 -15.29 26.76 -0.06
CA ASN A 403 -15.64 27.95 0.66
C ASN A 403 -16.28 27.54 1.99
N ALA A 404 -15.70 28.02 3.09
CA ALA A 404 -16.17 27.76 4.44
C ALA A 404 -17.43 28.57 4.82
N THR A 405 -18.04 29.28 3.87
CA THR A 405 -19.32 29.98 4.05
C THR A 405 -20.48 29.05 3.76
N THR A 406 -21.28 28.77 4.79
CA THR A 406 -22.50 27.97 4.71
C THR A 406 -23.49 28.60 3.73
N GLY A 407 -24.10 27.78 2.86
CA GLY A 407 -25.11 28.22 1.90
C GLY A 407 -24.55 28.96 0.68
N GLY A 408 -23.22 28.91 0.46
CA GLY A 408 -22.61 29.52 -0.72
C GLY A 408 -23.15 28.94 -2.03
N GLY A 409 -23.30 29.80 -3.04
CA GLY A 409 -23.70 29.42 -4.40
C GLY A 409 -22.52 28.98 -5.28
N THR A 410 -22.84 28.48 -6.47
CA THR A 410 -21.84 28.19 -7.52
C THR A 410 -21.13 29.48 -7.93
N GLY A 411 -19.79 29.49 -7.93
CA GLY A 411 -18.99 30.69 -8.23
C GLY A 411 -18.58 31.53 -7.03
N ALA A 412 -18.82 31.06 -5.79
CA ALA A 412 -18.18 31.63 -4.60
C ALA A 412 -16.65 31.65 -4.79
N ALA A 413 -16.00 32.74 -4.40
CA ALA A 413 -14.55 32.87 -4.53
C ALA A 413 -13.86 31.69 -3.82
N ASP A 414 -12.90 31.07 -4.51
CA ASP A 414 -12.03 29.98 -4.02
C ASP A 414 -10.98 30.53 -3.03
N SER A 415 -11.42 31.36 -2.08
CA SER A 415 -10.55 32.13 -1.19
C SER A 415 -10.00 31.29 -0.04
N ILE A 416 -10.65 30.17 0.29
CA ILE A 416 -10.30 29.29 1.41
C ILE A 416 -10.31 27.84 0.91
N ASN A 417 -9.45 27.57 -0.07
CA ASN A 417 -9.32 26.24 -0.65
C ASN A 417 -8.42 25.35 0.24
N PRO A 418 -8.92 24.24 0.81
CA PRO A 418 -8.14 23.36 1.68
C PRO A 418 -6.98 22.68 0.93
N PHE A 419 -7.06 22.51 -0.39
CA PHE A 419 -5.94 22.02 -1.21
C PHE A 419 -4.72 22.94 -1.15
N ARG A 420 -4.94 24.25 -0.97
CA ARG A 420 -3.90 25.29 -0.92
C ARG A 420 -3.55 25.72 0.50
N SER A 421 -4.27 25.22 1.49
CA SER A 421 -4.12 25.63 2.88
C SER A 421 -3.08 24.77 3.60
N PRO A 422 -2.18 25.37 4.40
CA PRO A 422 -1.38 24.64 5.37
C PRO A 422 -2.20 24.27 6.61
N LEU A 423 -3.45 24.68 6.71
CA LEU A 423 -4.29 24.40 7.87
C LEU A 423 -5.15 23.14 7.64
N SER A 424 -5.27 22.63 6.42
CA SER A 424 -6.05 21.42 6.12
C SER A 424 -5.17 20.25 5.70
N THR A 425 -5.62 19.03 6.00
CA THR A 425 -4.98 17.76 5.55
C THR A 425 -5.26 17.43 4.08
N VAL A 426 -6.18 18.12 3.42
CA VAL A 426 -6.45 17.98 1.97
C VAL A 426 -5.24 18.47 1.16
N PRO A 427 -4.76 17.81 0.09
CA PRO A 427 -5.37 16.66 -0.61
C PRO A 427 -4.91 15.28 -0.12
N ALA A 428 -4.14 15.20 0.98
CA ALA A 428 -3.83 13.92 1.59
C ALA A 428 -5.09 13.23 2.15
N THR A 429 -6.12 14.00 2.50
CA THR A 429 -7.46 13.53 2.84
C THR A 429 -8.50 14.17 1.91
N CYS A 430 -9.77 13.80 2.08
CA CYS A 430 -10.90 14.61 1.63
C CYS A 430 -11.31 15.59 2.72
N SER A 431 -12.16 16.56 2.37
CA SER A 431 -12.89 17.33 3.38
C SER A 431 -13.85 16.39 4.15
N PRO A 432 -13.96 16.52 5.48
CA PRO A 432 -14.74 15.57 6.27
C PRO A 432 -16.21 15.53 5.88
N PHE A 433 -16.78 14.32 5.90
CA PHE A 433 -18.20 14.05 5.63
C PHE A 433 -18.74 14.50 4.27
N VAL A 434 -17.91 15.05 3.38
CA VAL A 434 -18.37 15.47 2.05
C VAL A 434 -18.92 14.27 1.28
N SER A 435 -20.16 14.38 0.80
CA SER A 435 -20.86 13.28 0.15
C SER A 435 -21.62 13.75 -1.08
N LEU A 436 -21.76 12.84 -2.04
CA LEU A 436 -22.55 13.02 -3.26
C LEU A 436 -23.73 12.05 -3.21
N LYS A 437 -24.93 12.55 -3.49
CA LYS A 437 -26.17 11.75 -3.58
C LYS A 437 -26.75 11.82 -4.98
N ASN A 438 -27.61 10.86 -5.31
CA ASN A 438 -28.18 10.69 -6.66
C ASN A 438 -27.10 10.62 -7.75
N LEU A 439 -25.94 10.05 -7.42
CA LEU A 439 -24.80 9.94 -8.30
C LEU A 439 -25.10 8.95 -9.42
N GLN A 440 -24.86 9.38 -10.66
CA GLN A 440 -24.92 8.53 -11.84
C GLN A 440 -23.73 8.84 -12.74
N VAL A 441 -23.16 7.78 -13.32
CA VAL A 441 -22.09 7.88 -14.32
C VAL A 441 -22.58 7.23 -15.59
N THR A 442 -22.38 7.90 -16.73
CA THR A 442 -22.63 7.33 -18.05
C THR A 442 -21.35 7.27 -18.85
N LEU A 443 -21.11 6.10 -19.44
CA LEU A 443 -20.01 5.84 -20.35
C LEU A 443 -20.58 5.57 -21.75
N GLY A 444 -20.35 6.48 -22.70
CA GLY A 444 -20.86 6.33 -24.06
C GLY A 444 -22.38 6.11 -24.11
N ASN A 445 -23.13 6.88 -23.32
CA ASN A 445 -24.59 6.79 -23.13
C ASN A 445 -25.10 5.52 -22.42
N ILE A 446 -24.22 4.69 -21.88
CA ILE A 446 -24.61 3.53 -21.04
C ILE A 446 -24.41 3.91 -19.58
N HIS A 447 -25.43 3.68 -18.75
CA HIS A 447 -25.35 3.93 -17.31
C HIS A 447 -24.44 2.89 -16.62
N CYS A 448 -23.51 3.36 -15.78
CA CYS A 448 -22.69 2.49 -14.92
C CYS A 448 -23.52 1.86 -13.80
N PHE A 449 -24.47 2.62 -13.23
CA PHE A 449 -25.42 2.11 -12.24
C PHE A 449 -26.81 2.00 -12.86
N ASN A 450 -27.56 0.95 -12.52
CA ASN A 450 -28.93 0.78 -13.02
C ASN A 450 -29.86 1.92 -12.55
N ASN A 451 -29.67 2.38 -11.31
CA ASN A 451 -30.34 3.54 -10.75
C ASN A 451 -29.30 4.50 -10.12
N PRO A 452 -29.57 5.82 -10.05
CA PRO A 452 -28.70 6.74 -9.33
C PRO A 452 -28.51 6.32 -7.87
N VAL A 453 -27.27 6.39 -7.38
CA VAL A 453 -26.87 5.87 -6.06
C VAL A 453 -26.46 6.98 -5.10
N SER A 454 -26.57 6.73 -3.79
CA SER A 454 -25.84 7.51 -2.78
C SER A 454 -24.56 6.74 -2.46
N PHE A 455 -23.41 7.33 -2.78
CA PHE A 455 -22.14 6.59 -2.73
C PHE A 455 -21.68 6.39 -1.28
N GLY A 456 -21.83 5.16 -0.77
CA GLY A 456 -21.44 4.74 0.57
C GLY A 456 -20.18 3.87 0.59
N TYR A 457 -19.77 3.42 1.78
CA TYR A 457 -18.60 2.55 1.95
C TYR A 457 -18.81 1.16 1.32
N ASP A 458 -20.03 0.65 1.35
CA ASP A 458 -20.43 -0.60 0.71
C ASP A 458 -20.18 -0.55 -0.81
N LEU A 459 -20.62 0.52 -1.47
CA LEU A 459 -20.37 0.75 -2.90
C LEU A 459 -18.89 0.97 -3.18
N PHE A 460 -18.17 1.68 -2.31
CA PHE A 460 -16.72 1.83 -2.43
C PHE A 460 -16.02 0.46 -2.43
N VAL A 461 -16.36 -0.43 -1.48
CA VAL A 461 -15.77 -1.77 -1.42
C VAL A 461 -16.13 -2.59 -2.65
N GLN A 462 -17.39 -2.53 -3.13
CA GLN A 462 -17.82 -3.24 -4.34
C GLN A 462 -17.01 -2.79 -5.56
N GLU A 463 -16.98 -1.49 -5.84
CA GLU A 463 -16.26 -0.92 -6.98
C GLU A 463 -14.74 -1.15 -6.91
N MET A 464 -14.17 -1.16 -5.69
CA MET A 464 -12.75 -1.48 -5.51
C MET A 464 -12.45 -2.97 -5.62
N SER A 465 -13.37 -3.85 -5.21
CA SER A 465 -13.22 -5.30 -5.35
C SER A 465 -13.30 -5.75 -6.81
N GLU A 466 -14.21 -5.17 -7.60
CA GLU A 466 -14.32 -5.41 -9.05
C GLU A 466 -13.05 -4.98 -9.81
N SER A 467 -12.32 -4.00 -9.27
CA SER A 467 -11.04 -3.56 -9.82
C SER A 467 -9.86 -4.51 -9.50
N GLY A 468 -10.08 -5.54 -8.70
CA GLY A 468 -9.07 -6.53 -8.30
C GLY A 468 -8.59 -7.41 -9.47
N ILE A 469 -7.51 -8.17 -9.23
CA ILE A 469 -7.04 -9.16 -10.22
C ILE A 469 -8.18 -10.17 -10.44
N ASP A 470 -8.43 -10.53 -11.71
CA ASP A 470 -9.50 -11.44 -12.13
C ASP A 470 -10.91 -11.04 -11.67
N GLY A 471 -11.18 -9.74 -11.52
CA GLY A 471 -12.49 -9.22 -11.11
C GLY A 471 -12.82 -9.48 -9.64
N GLY A 472 -11.78 -9.60 -8.80
CA GLY A 472 -11.95 -9.81 -7.36
C GLY A 472 -12.26 -11.26 -6.97
N LEU A 473 -11.97 -12.24 -7.84
CA LEU A 473 -12.23 -13.66 -7.59
C LEU A 473 -11.32 -14.27 -6.49
N ASP A 474 -10.22 -13.59 -6.13
CA ASP A 474 -9.28 -14.01 -5.09
C ASP A 474 -9.15 -12.96 -3.99
N ASP A 475 -9.65 -13.30 -2.79
CA ASP A 475 -9.60 -12.46 -1.58
C ASP A 475 -8.18 -12.21 -1.07
N THR A 476 -7.20 -13.07 -1.41
CA THR A 476 -5.82 -12.96 -0.90
C THR A 476 -5.06 -11.76 -1.48
N THR A 477 -5.66 -11.03 -2.42
CA THR A 477 -5.08 -9.84 -3.06
C THR A 477 -5.82 -8.53 -2.79
N ASN A 478 -6.90 -8.55 -1.98
CA ASN A 478 -7.63 -7.36 -1.55
C ASN A 478 -6.84 -6.56 -0.50
N LYS A 479 -5.84 -5.80 -0.97
CA LYS A 479 -5.06 -4.86 -0.15
C LYS A 479 -5.80 -3.54 0.02
N GLY A 480 -5.49 -2.81 1.09
CA GLY A 480 -6.04 -1.48 1.37
C GLY A 480 -5.82 -1.08 2.83
N LEU A 481 -5.75 0.22 3.09
CA LEU A 481 -5.51 0.80 4.42
C LEU A 481 -6.75 1.45 5.04
N LEU A 482 -7.84 1.58 4.29
CA LEU A 482 -9.05 2.28 4.72
C LEU A 482 -10.03 1.32 5.40
N SER A 483 -10.34 1.60 6.67
CA SER A 483 -11.51 1.04 7.33
C SER A 483 -12.77 1.85 7.01
N GLN A 484 -13.95 1.27 7.24
CA GLN A 484 -15.23 1.96 7.10
C GLN A 484 -15.25 3.30 7.83
N GLN A 485 -14.82 3.31 9.10
CA GLN A 485 -14.78 4.52 9.92
C GLN A 485 -13.91 5.62 9.30
N LEU A 486 -12.71 5.28 8.83
CA LEU A 486 -11.80 6.25 8.21
C LEU A 486 -12.35 6.77 6.90
N TRP A 487 -12.93 5.90 6.08
CA TRP A 487 -13.53 6.29 4.81
C TRP A 487 -14.72 7.22 5.01
N GLU A 488 -15.64 6.90 5.92
CA GLU A 488 -16.85 7.69 6.15
C GLU A 488 -16.57 9.06 6.76
N SER A 489 -15.50 9.18 7.55
CA SER A 489 -15.13 10.42 8.23
C SER A 489 -14.25 11.34 7.39
N LEU A 490 -13.13 10.83 6.83
CA LEU A 490 -12.04 11.66 6.28
C LEU A 490 -11.62 11.34 4.85
N TYR A 491 -11.85 10.12 4.37
CA TYR A 491 -11.35 9.65 3.08
C TYR A 491 -12.49 9.27 2.13
N ARG A 492 -13.53 10.12 2.03
CA ARG A 492 -14.69 9.93 1.13
C ARG A 492 -14.35 10.12 -0.36
N PHE A 493 -13.40 9.32 -0.86
CA PHE A 493 -13.14 9.20 -2.28
C PHE A 493 -14.30 8.48 -2.95
N VAL A 494 -14.70 8.96 -4.12
CA VAL A 494 -15.65 8.26 -4.96
C VAL A 494 -14.87 7.61 -6.10
N ALA A 495 -14.78 6.29 -6.06
CA ALA A 495 -14.01 5.52 -7.04
C ALA A 495 -14.93 4.51 -7.72
N ILE A 496 -15.01 4.58 -9.05
CA ILE A 496 -15.99 3.85 -9.87
C ILE A 496 -15.24 3.14 -11.00
N ASP A 497 -15.54 1.85 -11.21
CA ASP A 497 -15.09 1.09 -12.37
C ASP A 497 -15.90 1.49 -13.62
N VAL A 498 -15.19 2.09 -14.57
CA VAL A 498 -15.72 2.49 -15.88
C VAL A 498 -15.15 1.61 -17.00
N GLY A 499 -14.49 0.51 -16.63
CA GLY A 499 -13.88 -0.47 -17.51
C GLY A 499 -14.80 -1.62 -17.95
N ARG A 500 -16.10 -1.56 -17.63
CA ARG A 500 -17.13 -2.56 -17.93
C ARG A 500 -17.48 -2.60 -19.43
N ARG A 501 -16.62 -3.25 -20.23
CA ARG A 501 -16.73 -3.29 -21.70
C ARG A 501 -16.16 -4.58 -22.28
N LEU A 502 -16.57 -4.91 -23.50
CA LEU A 502 -16.08 -6.10 -24.21
C LEU A 502 -14.68 -5.84 -24.82
N PRO A 503 -13.81 -6.86 -24.94
CA PRO A 503 -12.51 -6.70 -25.58
C PRO A 503 -12.57 -6.22 -27.05
N SER A 504 -13.67 -6.51 -27.75
CA SER A 504 -13.91 -6.02 -29.12
C SER A 504 -14.10 -4.50 -29.20
N GLU A 505 -14.38 -3.85 -28.07
CA GLU A 505 -14.53 -2.41 -27.95
C GLU A 505 -13.23 -1.71 -27.54
N ASP A 506 -12.06 -2.38 -27.57
CA ASP A 506 -10.77 -1.86 -27.07
C ASP A 506 -10.41 -0.46 -27.60
N GLY A 507 -9.89 -0.17 -28.77
CA GLY A 507 -9.54 1.20 -29.19
C GLY A 507 -10.66 2.25 -29.29
N ALA A 508 -11.91 1.96 -28.89
CA ALA A 508 -13.05 2.85 -29.08
C ALA A 508 -13.08 4.00 -28.04
N SER A 509 -13.27 5.23 -28.53
CA SER A 509 -13.43 6.41 -27.66
C SER A 509 -14.86 6.51 -27.15
N LYS A 510 -15.02 6.62 -25.82
CA LYS A 510 -16.33 6.81 -25.16
C LYS A 510 -16.32 8.10 -24.33
N SER A 511 -17.43 8.82 -24.31
CA SER A 511 -17.61 9.98 -23.43
C SER A 511 -17.89 9.51 -22.00
N ILE A 512 -17.49 10.32 -21.01
CA ILE A 512 -17.85 10.11 -19.60
C ILE A 512 -18.62 11.33 -19.12
N VAL A 513 -19.85 11.11 -18.67
CA VAL A 513 -20.69 12.14 -18.05
C VAL A 513 -21.03 11.70 -16.65
N VAL A 514 -20.94 12.63 -15.70
CA VAL A 514 -21.31 12.39 -14.30
C VAL A 514 -22.41 13.36 -13.92
N SER A 515 -23.42 12.85 -13.22
CA SER A 515 -24.46 13.67 -12.62
C SER A 515 -24.69 13.28 -11.16
N GLY A 516 -25.20 14.22 -10.38
CA GLY A 516 -25.51 14.00 -8.97
C GLY A 516 -25.88 15.28 -8.26
N THR A 517 -25.87 15.24 -6.92
CA THR A 517 -26.16 16.38 -6.06
C THR A 517 -25.09 16.48 -4.96
N ASN A 518 -24.53 17.67 -4.77
CA ASN A 518 -23.70 17.97 -3.59
C ASN A 518 -24.58 17.85 -2.34
N ASN A 519 -24.27 16.94 -1.43
CA ASN A 519 -25.05 16.71 -0.21
C ASN A 519 -24.48 17.46 1.00
N THR A 520 -23.86 18.62 0.77
CA THR A 520 -23.27 19.44 1.82
C THR A 520 -23.81 20.87 1.79
N ASN A 521 -23.74 21.53 2.94
CA ASN A 521 -24.10 22.95 3.09
C ASN A 521 -23.01 23.90 2.57
N TYR A 522 -21.93 23.39 2.00
CA TYR A 522 -20.81 24.18 1.50
C TYR A 522 -20.63 23.94 0.00
N PRO A 523 -20.18 24.93 -0.79
CA PRO A 523 -19.70 24.71 -2.14
C PRO A 523 -18.51 23.75 -2.15
N ILE A 524 -18.50 22.81 -3.09
CA ILE A 524 -17.41 21.84 -3.25
C ILE A 524 -16.73 21.98 -4.62
N THR A 525 -15.44 21.71 -4.68
CA THR A 525 -14.73 21.38 -5.92
C THR A 525 -14.50 19.88 -5.90
N VAL A 526 -14.84 19.24 -7.02
CA VAL A 526 -14.56 17.83 -7.24
C VAL A 526 -13.39 17.74 -8.21
N TYR A 527 -12.22 17.36 -7.70
CA TYR A 527 -11.09 16.98 -8.52
C TYR A 527 -11.33 15.56 -9.00
N TYR A 528 -11.09 15.29 -10.27
CA TYR A 528 -11.27 13.94 -10.81
C TYR A 528 -10.05 13.46 -11.57
N HIS A 529 -9.87 12.14 -11.53
CA HIS A 529 -8.86 11.42 -12.27
C HIS A 529 -9.54 10.29 -13.05
N VAL A 530 -9.41 10.33 -14.37
CA VAL A 530 -9.79 9.21 -15.24
C VAL A 530 -8.53 8.42 -15.56
N LEU A 531 -8.52 7.15 -15.17
CA LEU A 531 -7.49 6.21 -15.56
C LEU A 531 -7.92 5.51 -16.84
N ARG A 532 -7.03 5.44 -17.81
CA ARG A 532 -7.20 4.64 -19.03
C ARG A 532 -6.06 3.66 -19.18
N ASP A 533 -6.35 2.52 -19.80
CA ASP A 533 -5.28 1.62 -20.21
C ASP A 533 -4.48 2.24 -21.35
N ALA A 534 -3.17 2.03 -21.30
CA ALA A 534 -2.24 2.24 -22.39
C ALA A 534 -1.39 0.98 -22.59
N VAL A 535 -1.00 0.69 -23.83
CA VAL A 535 -0.09 -0.42 -24.15
C VAL A 535 1.27 0.18 -24.53
N ALA A 536 2.31 -0.23 -23.82
CA ALA A 536 3.69 0.03 -24.20
C ALA A 536 4.38 -1.27 -24.62
N THR A 537 5.15 -1.20 -25.69
CA THR A 537 6.10 -2.24 -26.10
C THR A 537 7.51 -1.71 -25.87
N VAL A 538 8.31 -2.50 -25.18
CA VAL A 538 9.69 -2.19 -24.82
C VAL A 538 10.62 -3.24 -25.40
N ASP A 539 11.70 -2.80 -26.04
CA ASP A 539 12.88 -3.64 -26.29
C ASP A 539 13.84 -3.50 -25.10
N THR A 540 13.97 -4.53 -24.30
CA THR A 540 14.77 -4.49 -23.06
C THR A 540 16.27 -4.39 -23.32
N SER A 541 16.74 -4.70 -24.53
CA SER A 541 18.16 -4.62 -24.87
C SER A 541 18.55 -3.27 -25.46
N MET A 542 17.71 -2.75 -26.34
CA MET A 542 17.96 -1.47 -27.02
C MET A 542 17.45 -0.26 -26.22
N GLY A 543 16.61 -0.48 -25.21
CA GLY A 543 15.98 0.59 -24.43
C GLY A 543 14.88 1.33 -25.21
N THR A 544 14.49 0.82 -26.38
CA THR A 544 13.52 1.48 -27.25
C THR A 544 12.10 1.23 -26.79
N VAL A 545 11.26 2.25 -26.92
CA VAL A 545 9.87 2.23 -26.44
C VAL A 545 8.93 2.65 -27.55
N SER A 546 7.81 1.94 -27.67
CA SER A 546 6.68 2.38 -28.49
C SER A 546 5.40 2.30 -27.66
N GLN A 547 4.54 3.30 -27.78
CA GLN A 547 3.27 3.36 -27.08
C GLN A 547 2.13 3.41 -28.11
N GLY A 548 1.06 2.66 -27.85
CA GLY A 548 -0.13 2.68 -28.69
C GLY A 548 -1.42 2.70 -27.86
N ALA A 549 -2.31 3.63 -28.18
CA ALA A 549 -3.68 3.69 -27.64
C ALA A 549 -4.73 3.17 -28.63
N THR A 550 -4.32 2.64 -29.78
CA THR A 550 -5.21 2.20 -30.86
C THR A 550 -5.53 0.72 -30.77
N GLN A 551 -6.68 0.30 -31.30
CA GLN A 551 -7.09 -1.12 -31.39
C GLN A 551 -5.95 -2.02 -31.88
N LYS A 552 -5.20 -1.59 -32.90
CA LYS A 552 -4.07 -2.34 -33.46
C LYS A 552 -2.99 -2.67 -32.42
N ALA A 553 -2.71 -1.77 -31.48
CA ALA A 553 -1.74 -2.01 -30.41
C ALA A 553 -2.25 -3.07 -29.42
N TYR A 554 -3.55 -3.06 -29.12
CA TYR A 554 -4.19 -4.08 -28.28
C TYR A 554 -4.23 -5.44 -28.97
N ASP A 555 -4.56 -5.48 -30.27
CA ASP A 555 -4.54 -6.70 -31.07
C ASP A 555 -3.13 -7.30 -31.11
N GLN A 556 -2.09 -6.46 -31.30
CA GLN A 556 -0.70 -6.89 -31.22
C GLN A 556 -0.35 -7.44 -29.83
N PHE A 557 -0.80 -6.79 -28.75
CA PHE A 557 -0.60 -7.25 -27.39
C PHE A 557 -1.26 -8.63 -27.14
N TYR A 558 -2.54 -8.81 -27.51
CA TYR A 558 -3.23 -10.09 -27.36
C TYR A 558 -2.57 -11.19 -28.21
N ASN A 559 -2.16 -10.87 -29.44
CA ASN A 559 -1.46 -11.82 -30.31
C ASN A 559 -0.10 -12.22 -29.74
N GLN A 560 0.65 -11.28 -29.16
CA GLN A 560 1.90 -11.60 -28.47
C GLN A 560 1.66 -12.48 -27.25
N ARG A 561 0.63 -12.18 -26.44
CA ARG A 561 0.27 -12.99 -25.26
C ARG A 561 -0.18 -14.40 -25.65
N ALA A 562 -1.00 -14.54 -26.70
CA ALA A 562 -1.42 -15.84 -27.21
C ALA A 562 -0.22 -16.67 -27.72
N ARG A 563 0.74 -16.03 -28.41
CA ARG A 563 1.99 -16.67 -28.83
C ARG A 563 2.87 -17.05 -27.65
N SER A 564 3.03 -16.19 -26.65
CA SER A 564 3.82 -16.50 -25.46
C SER A 564 3.22 -17.65 -24.66
N ASP A 565 1.90 -17.68 -24.49
CA ASP A 565 1.18 -18.74 -23.79
C ASP A 565 1.31 -20.07 -24.53
N PHE A 566 1.23 -20.05 -25.86
CA PHE A 566 1.44 -21.24 -26.68
C PHE A 566 2.88 -21.78 -26.54
N VAL A 567 3.89 -20.89 -26.58
CA VAL A 567 5.29 -21.26 -26.40
C VAL A 567 5.55 -21.77 -24.99
N GLN A 568 4.99 -21.14 -23.96
CA GLN A 568 5.10 -21.58 -22.57
C GLN A 568 4.43 -22.93 -22.36
N ARG A 569 3.23 -23.16 -22.91
CA ARG A 569 2.57 -24.48 -22.90
C ARG A 569 3.41 -25.55 -23.61
N ARG A 570 4.08 -25.20 -24.71
CA ARG A 570 5.00 -26.12 -25.41
C ARG A 570 6.26 -26.43 -24.59
N LYS A 571 6.85 -25.43 -23.94
CA LYS A 571 7.99 -25.61 -23.03
C LYS A 571 7.60 -26.46 -21.81
N LEU A 572 6.44 -26.22 -21.22
CA LEU A 572 5.91 -27.00 -20.10
C LEU A 572 5.71 -28.47 -20.50
N ARG A 573 5.14 -28.73 -21.68
CA ARG A 573 5.02 -30.09 -22.23
C ARG A 573 6.37 -30.76 -22.47
N ALA A 574 7.38 -30.00 -22.89
CA ALA A 574 8.74 -30.52 -23.10
C ALA A 574 9.42 -30.87 -21.76
N ILE A 575 9.25 -30.05 -20.73
CA ILE A 575 9.77 -30.31 -19.38
C ILE A 575 9.09 -31.56 -18.79
N ILE A 576 7.76 -31.66 -18.87
CA ILE A 576 7.03 -32.86 -18.43
C ILE A 576 7.51 -34.13 -19.17
N ALA A 577 7.78 -34.03 -20.48
CA ALA A 577 8.30 -35.15 -21.25
C ALA A 577 9.73 -35.53 -20.83
N GLN A 578 10.57 -34.55 -20.49
CA GLN A 578 11.93 -34.77 -20.00
C GLN A 578 11.92 -35.42 -18.60
N ASP A 579 11.11 -34.91 -17.68
CA ASP A 579 10.95 -35.50 -16.33
C ASP A 579 10.44 -36.95 -16.44
N SER A 580 9.49 -37.22 -17.34
CA SER A 580 9.01 -38.59 -17.59
C SER A 580 10.10 -39.52 -18.17
N ALA A 581 11.02 -38.97 -18.96
CA ALA A 581 12.14 -39.73 -19.50
C ALA A 581 13.18 -40.02 -18.42
N ASP A 582 13.45 -39.06 -17.53
CA ASP A 582 14.38 -39.21 -16.41
C ASP A 582 13.85 -40.18 -15.34
N GLU A 583 12.54 -40.17 -15.05
CA GLU A 583 11.88 -41.21 -14.23
C GLU A 583 12.05 -42.59 -14.87
N SER A 584 11.83 -42.71 -16.19
CA SER A 584 12.01 -43.99 -16.90
C SER A 584 13.46 -44.48 -16.92
N LEU A 585 14.43 -43.57 -16.94
CA LEU A 585 15.85 -43.88 -16.87
C LEU A 585 16.22 -44.37 -15.46
N THR A 586 15.66 -43.73 -14.44
CA THR A 586 15.84 -44.08 -13.03
C THR A 586 15.29 -45.48 -12.75
N ASP A 587 14.12 -45.81 -13.29
CA ASP A 587 13.53 -47.16 -13.20
C ASP A 587 14.38 -48.22 -13.91
N LYS A 588 14.94 -47.90 -15.09
CA LYS A 588 15.86 -48.81 -15.80
C LYS A 588 17.16 -49.02 -15.03
N LEU A 589 17.71 -47.97 -14.41
CA LEU A 589 18.87 -48.06 -13.54
C LEU A 589 18.58 -48.89 -12.29
N ALA A 590 17.41 -48.72 -11.68
CA ALA A 590 16.97 -49.53 -10.55
C ALA A 590 16.81 -51.01 -10.93
N GLN A 591 16.25 -51.31 -12.11
CA GLN A 591 16.15 -52.68 -12.63
C GLN A 591 17.51 -53.30 -12.93
N LEU A 592 18.45 -52.52 -13.48
CA LEU A 592 19.84 -52.96 -13.69
C LEU A 592 20.56 -53.23 -12.37
N TYR A 593 20.34 -52.37 -11.36
CA TYR A 593 20.92 -52.55 -10.02
C TYR A 593 20.34 -53.78 -9.32
N MET A 594 19.02 -54.00 -9.41
CA MET A 594 18.36 -55.22 -8.91
C MET A 594 18.83 -56.47 -9.65
N GLY A 595 19.06 -56.38 -10.96
CA GLY A 595 19.62 -57.46 -11.78
C GLY A 595 21.10 -57.77 -11.48
N ALA A 596 21.87 -56.78 -11.04
CA ALA A 596 23.26 -56.94 -10.60
C ALA A 596 23.37 -57.50 -9.18
N VAL A 597 22.51 -57.05 -8.26
CA VAL A 597 22.45 -57.55 -6.87
C VAL A 597 21.89 -58.98 -6.81
N GLY A 598 20.99 -59.36 -7.72
CA GLY A 598 20.51 -60.74 -7.88
C GLY A 598 21.53 -61.74 -8.44
N LYS A 599 22.74 -61.28 -8.83
CA LYS A 599 23.84 -62.12 -9.34
C LYS A 599 25.12 -62.02 -8.49
N ALA A 600 25.01 -61.69 -7.20
CA ALA A 600 26.11 -61.90 -6.26
C ALA A 600 26.28 -63.42 -5.99
N PRO A 601 27.52 -63.96 -5.98
CA PRO A 601 27.75 -65.39 -5.83
C PRO A 601 27.40 -65.89 -4.43
N GLU A 602 26.54 -66.90 -4.34
CA GLU A 602 26.25 -67.63 -3.09
C GLU A 602 27.52 -68.29 -2.54
N TYR A 603 28.04 -67.77 -1.43
CA TYR A 603 29.05 -68.45 -0.63
C TYR A 603 28.40 -69.58 0.21
N GLY A 604 28.44 -70.80 -0.32
CA GLY A 604 29.03 -71.96 0.36
C GLY A 604 28.57 -72.46 1.75
N TYR A 605 27.44 -72.06 2.34
CA TYR A 605 27.03 -72.60 3.66
C TYR A 605 25.65 -73.28 3.77
N ASP A 606 24.72 -73.08 2.83
CA ASP A 606 23.34 -73.61 2.98
C ASP A 606 23.05 -74.94 2.24
N LYS A 607 24.08 -75.59 1.67
CA LYS A 607 23.95 -76.91 1.03
C LYS A 607 23.65 -78.07 1.99
N VAL A 608 23.47 -77.83 3.30
CA VAL A 608 23.32 -78.88 4.31
C VAL A 608 21.88 -79.08 4.81
N LEU A 609 20.95 -78.13 4.62
CA LEU A 609 19.62 -78.21 5.27
C LEU A 609 18.44 -78.64 4.38
N LYS A 610 18.61 -78.79 3.06
CA LYS A 610 17.52 -79.27 2.16
C LYS A 610 17.66 -80.72 1.70
N LYS A 611 18.44 -81.54 2.43
CA LYS A 611 18.51 -83.00 2.24
C LYS A 611 17.43 -83.79 3.02
N VAL A 612 16.40 -83.15 3.55
CA VAL A 612 15.32 -83.84 4.27
C VAL A 612 13.95 -83.34 3.77
N GLN A 613 13.41 -84.07 2.79
CA GLN A 613 12.00 -84.45 2.58
C GLN A 613 11.61 -84.53 1.08
N MET A 614 11.41 -85.78 0.69
CA MET A 614 10.84 -86.35 -0.54
C MET A 614 9.36 -85.90 -0.68
N ALA A 615 8.57 -86.05 -1.75
CA ALA A 615 8.57 -86.91 -2.94
C ALA A 615 7.57 -86.33 -4.01
N LYS A 616 7.67 -86.84 -5.25
CA LYS A 616 6.81 -86.68 -6.49
C LYS A 616 5.34 -87.19 -6.32
N PRO A 617 4.37 -87.10 -7.29
CA PRO A 617 4.48 -86.86 -8.77
C PRO A 617 3.40 -86.00 -9.52
N GLU A 618 3.79 -85.55 -10.72
CA GLU A 618 3.15 -85.47 -12.07
C GLU A 618 1.60 -85.51 -12.31
N VAL A 619 1.06 -84.59 -13.13
CA VAL A 619 0.01 -84.86 -14.16
C VAL A 619 0.12 -83.87 -15.35
N VAL A 620 0.18 -84.41 -16.57
CA VAL A 620 0.00 -83.72 -17.86
C VAL A 620 -1.47 -83.85 -18.31
N LYS A 621 -2.09 -82.82 -18.91
CA LYS A 621 -3.12 -82.97 -19.95
C LYS A 621 -3.27 -81.71 -20.82
N GLY A 622 -3.45 -81.96 -22.12
CA GLY A 622 -3.44 -80.99 -23.23
C GLY A 622 -4.77 -80.27 -23.54
N PRO A 623 -4.95 -79.75 -24.78
CA PRO A 623 -5.68 -78.51 -25.10
C PRO A 623 -7.12 -78.71 -25.60
N THR A 624 -7.98 -77.66 -25.55
CA THR A 624 -9.21 -77.55 -26.37
C THR A 624 -9.68 -76.09 -26.56
N ILE A 625 -10.31 -75.82 -27.71
CA ILE A 625 -10.74 -74.53 -28.31
C ILE A 625 -12.28 -74.36 -28.20
N GLU A 626 -12.79 -73.11 -28.14
CA GLU A 626 -13.99 -72.51 -28.84
C GLU A 626 -14.78 -71.48 -27.98
N ILE A 627 -14.80 -70.17 -28.30
CA ILE A 627 -15.72 -69.30 -29.10
C ILE A 627 -16.64 -68.40 -28.21
N PRO A 628 -16.95 -67.13 -28.59
CA PRO A 628 -17.16 -66.00 -27.66
C PRO A 628 -18.63 -65.59 -27.43
N LYS A 629 -18.87 -64.78 -26.40
CA LYS A 629 -20.13 -64.02 -26.23
C LYS A 629 -19.89 -62.67 -25.52
N ALA A 630 -20.36 -61.57 -26.12
CA ALA A 630 -20.34 -60.22 -25.56
C ALA A 630 -21.31 -60.06 -24.38
N PRO A 631 -21.07 -59.08 -23.48
CA PRO A 631 -22.12 -58.05 -23.32
C PRO A 631 -21.63 -56.61 -23.00
N ALA A 632 -22.42 -55.67 -23.55
CA ALA A 632 -23.02 -54.48 -22.95
C ALA A 632 -22.18 -53.35 -22.30
N SER A 633 -22.31 -52.18 -22.93
CA SER A 633 -22.50 -50.81 -22.41
C SER A 633 -21.67 -50.34 -21.21
N ALA A 634 -20.93 -49.25 -21.46
CA ALA A 634 -20.21 -48.43 -20.48
C ALA A 634 -21.09 -47.96 -19.31
N THR A 635 -20.66 -48.31 -18.10
CA THR A 635 -21.03 -47.60 -16.87
C THR A 635 -19.96 -46.55 -16.59
N PRO A 636 -20.29 -45.30 -16.20
CA PRO A 636 -19.28 -44.30 -15.90
C PRO A 636 -18.41 -44.77 -14.74
N ALA A 637 -17.09 -44.62 -14.87
CA ALA A 637 -16.15 -44.82 -13.78
C ALA A 637 -16.62 -44.01 -12.57
N SER A 638 -16.88 -44.70 -11.44
CA SER A 638 -17.14 -44.00 -10.19
C SER A 638 -15.93 -43.14 -9.87
N THR A 639 -16.18 -41.85 -9.65
CA THR A 639 -15.17 -40.90 -9.18
C THR A 639 -14.55 -41.45 -7.91
N ARG A 640 -13.29 -41.86 -7.99
CA ARG A 640 -12.49 -42.25 -6.83
C ARG A 640 -12.36 -41.00 -5.95
N ARG A 641 -13.06 -40.98 -4.81
CA ARG A 641 -12.94 -39.90 -3.80
C ARG A 641 -11.45 -39.70 -3.45
N PRO A 642 -11.00 -38.46 -3.23
CA PRO A 642 -9.64 -38.18 -2.80
C PRO A 642 -9.32 -38.96 -1.50
N ARG A 643 -8.10 -39.49 -1.39
CA ARG A 643 -7.64 -40.17 -0.17
C ARG A 643 -7.59 -39.14 0.96
N ARG A 644 -8.41 -39.33 1.98
CA ARG A 644 -8.53 -38.48 3.17
C ARG A 644 -7.20 -38.42 3.95
N SER A 645 -6.84 -37.24 4.46
CA SER A 645 -5.61 -37.05 5.26
C SER A 645 -5.70 -37.79 6.61
N SER A 646 -4.55 -38.26 7.10
CA SER A 646 -4.38 -38.85 8.44
C SER A 646 -4.87 -37.91 9.55
N MET A 647 -4.65 -36.60 9.38
CA MET A 647 -5.09 -35.55 10.31
C MET A 647 -6.61 -35.38 10.36
N GLU A 648 -7.27 -35.37 9.19
CA GLU A 648 -8.73 -35.27 9.09
C GLU A 648 -9.41 -36.48 9.75
N ILE A 649 -8.82 -37.66 9.58
CA ILE A 649 -9.30 -38.89 10.21
C ILE A 649 -9.09 -38.87 11.73
N PHE A 650 -8.02 -38.25 12.23
CA PHE A 650 -7.76 -38.12 13.66
C PHE A 650 -8.77 -37.19 14.34
N LEU A 651 -9.06 -36.04 13.73
CA LEU A 651 -9.96 -35.02 14.29
C LEU A 651 -11.43 -35.44 14.25
N GLU A 652 -11.82 -36.25 13.26
CA GLU A 652 -13.19 -36.78 13.18
C GLU A 652 -13.40 -38.09 13.96
N ASP A 653 -12.35 -38.64 14.59
CA ASP A 653 -12.47 -39.86 15.37
C ASP A 653 -13.35 -39.63 16.60
N GLN A 654 -14.32 -40.54 16.82
CA GLN A 654 -15.24 -40.45 17.95
C GLN A 654 -14.50 -40.48 19.29
N ALA A 655 -13.37 -41.20 19.35
CA ALA A 655 -12.52 -41.24 20.53
C ALA A 655 -11.82 -39.89 20.80
N THR A 656 -11.46 -39.15 19.75
CA THR A 656 -10.82 -37.83 19.88
C THR A 656 -11.83 -36.80 20.36
N ASN A 657 -13.04 -36.81 19.78
CA ASN A 657 -14.14 -35.95 20.22
C ASN A 657 -14.55 -36.22 21.68
N LYS A 658 -14.58 -37.49 22.09
CA LYS A 658 -14.85 -37.86 23.49
C LYS A 658 -13.74 -37.37 24.43
N PHE A 659 -12.47 -37.52 24.04
CA PHE A 659 -11.34 -37.02 24.82
C PHE A 659 -11.41 -35.50 25.02
N ILE A 660 -11.64 -34.74 23.94
CA ILE A 660 -11.79 -33.27 24.01
C ILE A 660 -12.90 -32.87 24.98
N HIS A 661 -14.04 -33.57 24.92
CA HIS A 661 -15.17 -33.31 25.82
C HIS A 661 -14.83 -33.61 27.29
N ASP A 662 -14.24 -34.77 27.57
CA ASP A 662 -13.91 -35.21 28.93
C ASP A 662 -12.84 -34.29 29.58
N THR A 663 -11.77 -33.96 28.85
CA THR A 663 -10.72 -33.04 29.32
C THR A 663 -11.26 -31.63 29.56
N ARG A 664 -12.16 -31.16 28.70
CA ARG A 664 -12.84 -29.88 28.89
C ARG A 664 -13.71 -29.87 30.16
N GLN A 665 -14.46 -30.94 30.41
CA GLN A 665 -15.30 -31.05 31.60
C GLN A 665 -14.46 -31.04 32.88
N GLU A 666 -13.33 -31.76 32.90
CA GLU A 666 -12.40 -31.77 34.02
C GLU A 666 -11.81 -30.38 34.32
N LEU A 667 -11.36 -29.66 33.29
CA LEU A 667 -10.82 -28.30 33.44
C LEU A 667 -11.89 -27.31 33.94
N TRP A 668 -13.12 -27.45 33.46
CA TRP A 668 -14.25 -26.64 33.93
C TRP A 668 -14.56 -26.87 35.41
N GLU A 669 -14.59 -28.13 35.88
CA GLU A 669 -14.83 -28.46 37.28
C GLU A 669 -13.73 -27.95 38.21
N ARG A 670 -12.46 -28.03 37.77
CA ARG A 670 -11.30 -27.50 38.53
C ARG A 670 -11.33 -25.97 38.63
N LYS A 671 -11.70 -25.28 37.54
CA LYS A 671 -11.90 -23.83 37.53
C LYS A 671 -13.03 -23.41 38.48
N HIS A 672 -14.13 -24.15 38.51
CA HIS A 672 -15.27 -23.88 39.40
C HIS A 672 -14.96 -24.12 40.88
N LYS A 673 -14.17 -25.15 41.20
CA LYS A 673 -13.69 -25.42 42.57
C LYS A 673 -12.53 -24.51 42.99
N LYS A 674 -12.12 -23.55 42.14
CA LYS A 674 -10.94 -22.65 42.34
C LYS A 674 -9.64 -23.41 42.64
N THR A 675 -9.50 -24.61 42.12
CA THR A 675 -8.32 -25.47 42.34
C THR A 675 -7.25 -25.32 41.27
N ILE A 676 -7.45 -24.45 40.27
CA ILE A 676 -6.48 -24.17 39.20
C ILE A 676 -6.59 -22.73 38.69
N ILE A 677 -5.47 -22.11 38.36
CA ILE A 677 -5.36 -20.74 37.79
C ILE A 677 -5.35 -20.85 36.25
N PRO A 678 -5.83 -19.85 35.48
CA PRO A 678 -5.94 -19.96 34.01
C PRO A 678 -4.66 -20.31 33.24
N SER A 679 -3.47 -19.89 33.70
CA SER A 679 -2.18 -20.30 33.12
C SER A 679 -1.99 -21.81 33.21
N ASP A 680 -2.21 -22.36 34.40
CA ASP A 680 -1.98 -23.77 34.72
C ASP A 680 -3.01 -24.70 34.05
N ALA A 681 -4.17 -24.15 33.69
CA ALA A 681 -5.20 -24.87 32.95
C ALA A 681 -4.79 -25.15 31.49
N ARG A 682 -4.08 -24.22 30.86
CA ARG A 682 -3.55 -24.40 29.50
C ARG A 682 -2.39 -25.40 29.51
N ASP A 683 -1.47 -25.28 30.46
CA ASP A 683 -0.33 -26.19 30.61
C ASP A 683 -0.80 -27.64 30.86
N LYS A 684 -1.84 -27.82 31.68
CA LYS A 684 -2.46 -29.13 31.88
C LYS A 684 -3.13 -29.66 30.62
N ALA A 685 -3.86 -28.82 29.87
CA ALA A 685 -4.47 -29.23 28.61
C ALA A 685 -3.40 -29.70 27.60
N GLU A 686 -2.31 -28.96 27.47
CA GLU A 686 -1.19 -29.29 26.60
C GLU A 686 -0.55 -30.65 26.98
N ALA A 687 -0.34 -30.91 28.28
CA ALA A 687 0.18 -32.19 28.76
C ALA A 687 -0.79 -33.37 28.51
N ASP A 688 -2.09 -33.18 28.74
CA ASP A 688 -3.10 -34.22 28.53
C ASP A 688 -3.26 -34.54 27.02
N VAL A 689 -3.23 -33.52 26.15
CA VAL A 689 -3.25 -33.70 24.68
C VAL A 689 -1.99 -34.42 24.20
N GLU A 690 -0.82 -34.08 24.74
CA GLU A 690 0.43 -34.72 24.37
C GLU A 690 0.43 -36.22 24.67
N SER A 691 -0.04 -36.60 25.87
CA SER A 691 -0.21 -38.00 26.27
C SER A 691 -1.20 -38.73 25.34
N TYR A 692 -2.33 -38.10 25.01
CA TYR A 692 -3.35 -38.68 24.14
C TYR A 692 -2.85 -38.95 22.71
N VAL A 693 -2.13 -37.98 22.13
CA VAL A 693 -1.55 -38.12 20.78
C VAL A 693 -0.47 -39.20 20.75
N TYR A 694 0.32 -39.34 21.82
CA TYR A 694 1.30 -40.42 21.97
C TYR A 694 0.63 -41.80 21.99
N ASP A 695 -0.43 -41.96 22.78
CA ASP A 695 -1.20 -43.21 22.85
C ASP A 695 -1.95 -43.54 21.55
N TYR A 696 -2.40 -42.51 20.82
CA TYR A 696 -2.95 -42.69 19.48
C TYR A 696 -1.91 -43.27 18.52
N GLN A 697 -0.72 -42.68 18.46
CA GLN A 697 0.38 -43.16 17.60
C GLN A 697 0.78 -44.60 17.93
N LYS A 698 0.86 -44.93 19.23
CA LYS A 698 1.14 -46.29 19.70
C LYS A 698 0.07 -47.30 19.23
N ARG A 699 -1.21 -46.93 19.30
CA ARG A 699 -2.33 -47.76 18.80
C ARG A 699 -2.31 -47.92 17.27
N GLN A 700 -1.89 -46.91 16.51
CA GLN A 700 -1.76 -47.02 15.05
C GLN A 700 -0.60 -47.93 14.64
N ARG A 701 0.53 -47.87 15.36
CA ARG A 701 1.70 -48.75 15.14
C ARG A 701 1.41 -50.23 15.37
N ALA A 702 0.47 -50.54 16.27
CA ALA A 702 0.01 -51.89 16.56
C ALA A 702 -0.91 -52.48 15.47
N LYS A 703 -1.39 -51.69 14.51
CA LYS A 703 -2.25 -52.17 13.41
C LYS A 703 -1.43 -52.74 12.25
N LYS A 704 -2.02 -53.67 11.51
CA LYS A 704 -1.47 -54.18 10.23
C LYS A 704 -1.23 -53.02 9.26
N ALA A 705 -0.16 -53.09 8.46
CA ALA A 705 0.30 -52.00 7.58
C ALA A 705 -0.79 -51.44 6.64
N SER A 706 -1.74 -52.26 6.19
CA SER A 706 -2.87 -51.83 5.35
C SER A 706 -3.88 -50.92 6.05
N ASN A 707 -3.93 -50.95 7.39
CA ASN A 707 -4.91 -50.22 8.22
C ASN A 707 -4.25 -49.17 9.15
N ARG A 708 -2.94 -48.97 9.01
CA ARG A 708 -2.15 -48.03 9.80
C ARG A 708 -2.41 -46.60 9.30
N ARG A 709 -2.73 -45.70 10.23
CA ARG A 709 -2.96 -44.27 9.96
C ARG A 709 -2.15 -43.43 10.95
N GLU A 710 -0.83 -43.60 10.93
CA GLU A 710 0.09 -42.79 11.75
C GLU A 710 0.14 -41.37 11.21
N LEU A 711 0.12 -40.37 12.09
CA LEU A 711 0.36 -38.96 11.70
C LEU A 711 1.86 -38.77 11.45
N THR A 712 2.20 -37.95 10.46
CA THR A 712 3.57 -37.48 10.23
C THR A 712 4.05 -36.53 11.34
N ALA A 713 5.35 -36.25 11.41
CA ALA A 713 5.91 -35.36 12.44
C ALA A 713 5.25 -33.95 12.40
N ASP A 714 5.08 -33.39 11.21
CA ASP A 714 4.45 -32.08 11.01
C ASP A 714 2.95 -32.10 11.36
N GLU A 715 2.25 -33.20 11.04
CA GLU A 715 0.85 -33.38 11.40
C GLU A 715 0.65 -33.55 12.92
N ILE A 716 1.61 -34.14 13.64
CA ILE A 716 1.53 -34.27 15.10
C ILE A 716 1.51 -32.91 15.78
N GLU A 717 2.38 -31.99 15.35
CA GLU A 717 2.47 -30.64 15.92
C GLU A 717 1.20 -29.84 15.61
N ALA A 718 0.71 -29.92 14.37
CA ALA A 718 -0.53 -29.26 13.95
C ALA A 718 -1.76 -29.79 14.72
N VAL A 719 -1.86 -31.12 14.89
CA VAL A 719 -2.95 -31.75 15.65
C VAL A 719 -2.92 -31.36 17.12
N LYS A 720 -1.75 -31.40 17.78
CA LYS A 720 -1.63 -31.01 19.20
C LYS A 720 -2.16 -29.59 19.42
N LYS A 721 -1.70 -28.64 18.59
CA LYS A 721 -2.12 -27.24 18.66
C LYS A 721 -3.63 -27.07 18.45
N GLN A 722 -4.17 -27.69 17.41
CA GLN A 722 -5.60 -27.59 17.08
C GLN A 722 -6.51 -28.21 18.16
N VAL A 723 -6.11 -29.35 18.74
CA VAL A 723 -6.88 -30.02 19.80
C VAL A 723 -6.84 -29.22 21.10
N VAL A 724 -5.68 -28.67 21.47
CA VAL A 724 -5.56 -27.76 22.63
C VAL A 724 -6.45 -26.54 22.44
N ASP A 725 -6.40 -25.91 21.27
CA ASP A 725 -7.24 -24.75 20.97
C ASP A 725 -8.74 -25.11 21.01
N GLN A 726 -9.16 -26.31 20.60
CA GLN A 726 -10.55 -26.79 20.71
C GLN A 726 -10.99 -27.05 22.16
N VAL A 727 -10.12 -27.63 22.99
CA VAL A 727 -10.36 -27.82 24.43
C VAL A 727 -10.52 -26.46 25.12
N MET A 728 -9.75 -25.45 24.70
CA MET A 728 -9.77 -24.11 25.30
C MET A 728 -10.87 -23.18 24.75
N GLN A 729 -11.15 -23.20 23.44
CA GLN A 729 -12.12 -22.30 22.77
C GLN A 729 -13.54 -22.38 23.32
N THR A 730 -13.90 -23.50 23.97
CA THR A 730 -15.28 -23.73 24.40
C THR A 730 -15.45 -23.72 25.92
N ALA A 731 -14.38 -23.66 26.71
CA ALA A 731 -14.47 -23.41 28.15
C ALA A 731 -15.12 -22.03 28.45
N ASP A 732 -14.88 -21.04 27.59
CA ASP A 732 -15.40 -19.67 27.73
C ASP A 732 -16.87 -19.53 27.28
N THR A 733 -17.35 -20.32 26.32
CA THR A 733 -18.77 -20.32 25.89
C THR A 733 -19.68 -21.05 26.88
N SER A 734 -19.20 -22.10 27.57
CA SER A 734 -19.95 -22.72 28.67
C SER A 734 -20.07 -21.81 29.90
N ALA A 735 -19.07 -20.95 30.16
CA ALA A 735 -19.14 -19.94 31.21
C ALA A 735 -20.18 -18.85 30.87
N GLN A 736 -20.28 -18.43 29.60
CA GLN A 736 -21.29 -17.49 29.13
C GLN A 736 -22.72 -18.08 29.14
N ALA A 737 -22.87 -19.38 28.83
CA ALA A 737 -24.18 -20.05 28.83
C ALA A 737 -24.76 -20.25 30.25
N GLU A 738 -23.92 -20.48 31.27
CA GLU A 738 -24.39 -20.53 32.66
C GLU A 738 -24.65 -19.15 33.27
N ASP A 739 -23.87 -18.12 32.90
CA ASP A 739 -24.14 -16.73 33.31
C ASP A 739 -25.48 -16.24 32.73
N ALA A 740 -25.84 -16.69 31.52
CA ALA A 740 -27.17 -16.48 30.93
C ALA A 740 -28.29 -17.27 31.63
N LYS A 741 -27.97 -18.40 32.27
CA LYS A 741 -28.93 -19.23 33.04
C LYS A 741 -29.14 -18.73 34.46
N LYS A 742 -28.15 -18.06 35.08
CA LYS A 742 -28.27 -17.36 36.38
C LYS A 742 -28.93 -15.99 36.26
N ARG A 743 -28.96 -15.41 35.05
CA ARG A 743 -29.70 -14.17 34.72
C ARG A 743 -31.16 -14.40 34.31
N ARG A 744 -31.60 -15.66 34.26
CA ARG A 744 -33.01 -16.08 34.22
C ARG A 744 -33.38 -16.66 35.57
#